data_AF-A0A369JNB2-F1
#
_entry.id   AF-A0A369JNB2-F1
#
_cell.length_a   1.000
_cell.length_b   1.000
_cell.length_c   1.000
_cell.angle_alpha   90.00
_cell.angle_beta   90.00
_cell.angle_gamma   90.00
#
_symmetry.space_group_name_H-M   'P 1'
#
loop_
_entity.id
_entity.type
_entity.pdbx_description
1 polymer ?
#
loop_
_entity_poly.entity_id
_entity_poly.type
_entity_poly.pdbx_seq_one_letter_code
_entity_poly.pdbx_strand_id
1 'polypeptide(L)'
;MSDAGIPNGIKRPKLTTESLLAADYVEESHIRAFADALEADEQLFDQQDASSPNIPSTPVPSTSHTRIRKVSALSDFAPVNLKVKRRRKRDKDRPHDKRKDWLFLLLRWPILFFIFLFIAAEFGFYVVIRQLVNTKEWITAWRGQKGVLRKKLRSARTYEEWKAAAVTLDEYLKFDEWKKVDEDPFYDWRLVKKVRRSLRTLRDKKDARGCLGVLETCIRTNFAGVESSRLYSETFLGTKDLIESYFNELEKALEFIRETPDLSIDEKKRFFKSANTNLGISALCLSGGASFGYYHVGVVRAFLDAGLLPRVVAGTSAGGLIAALVCTRTDEELKLLLVPQLATRITACEETYNIWLSRLWKTGARFDSILWAQKCTFFTRGSMTFKEAYMRTGRILNISVIPADRHSPTKLLNYMTAPDTLIWTALLGSAAVPGILNPVVLMHKLRDGTVVPWNWGSRFKDGSLRVDIPLQALNLYFNVTHPVVSQVNPHVHLFFFAPRGSAGKPVAHHKGKGWRGNFLLSAAEQWLKHELSKNFKVIRDLELLPQILGQDWSSVFLQRFDGVVTIWPKTRVWDWFRLLRDPDPPELERMMRVGQSVTWPKLHMIENRAKIEKQIFLGRQYIRNCLRGRSAQSTPLQKPDAASVDPHIPPKSLSPHTSSDRPMSVDTDAEAAFSRGSSWFFKRGHANGSPSPASGAATPVDSAHDPLRSPAIRRKWTTELLGPASTETRPPDVDSSFAVPETPVSSQHSVRPRPRSASFLSRLRPKSFSNLSLPFTGEMKRPSRESNDVAEHAWSSDSSSDDDFGAEDRRQLRYPSVTNFDPLDDDDFQSGEEEV
;
A
#
# COMPACT_ATOMS: atom_id res chain seq x y z
N MET A 1 45.86 9.15 40.80
CA MET A 1 45.79 7.69 41.07
C MET A 1 44.83 7.12 40.04
N SER A 2 45.30 6.78 38.83
CA SER A 2 46.08 5.57 38.47
C SER A 2 45.14 4.38 38.23
N ASP A 3 45.19 3.84 37.02
CA ASP A 3 44.31 2.77 36.52
C ASP A 3 44.22 1.55 37.46
N ALA A 4 42.99 1.07 37.63
CA ALA A 4 42.68 -0.26 38.10
C ALA A 4 41.69 -0.89 37.11
N GLY A 5 42.12 -1.97 36.44
CA GLY A 5 41.43 -2.49 35.26
C GLY A 5 40.06 -3.11 35.54
N ILE A 6 39.06 -2.74 34.73
CA ILE A 6 37.79 -3.46 34.65
C ILE A 6 37.99 -4.69 33.75
N PRO A 7 37.66 -5.92 34.22
CA PRO A 7 37.93 -7.13 33.44
C PRO A 7 37.03 -7.23 32.19
N ASN A 8 37.66 -7.40 31.03
CA ASN A 8 37.02 -7.76 29.76
C ASN A 8 36.35 -9.13 29.88
N GLY A 9 35.08 -9.19 30.29
CA GLY A 9 34.43 -10.48 30.54
C GLY A 9 32.91 -10.53 30.71
N ILE A 10 32.19 -9.40 30.65
CA ILE A 10 30.71 -9.43 30.71
C ILE A 10 30.16 -9.92 29.37
N LYS A 11 30.07 -11.25 29.22
CA LYS A 11 29.21 -11.88 28.22
C LYS A 11 27.80 -11.31 28.43
N ARG A 12 27.28 -10.60 27.42
CA ARG A 12 25.89 -10.11 27.45
C ARG A 12 24.97 -11.28 27.83
N PRO A 13 24.01 -11.11 28.75
CA PRO A 13 23.11 -12.19 29.13
C PRO A 13 22.43 -12.72 27.86
N LYS A 14 22.44 -14.04 27.69
CA LYS A 14 21.75 -14.68 26.56
C LYS A 14 20.27 -14.31 26.65
N LEU A 15 19.72 -13.66 25.62
CA LEU A 15 18.29 -13.40 25.55
C LEU A 15 17.54 -14.74 25.58
N THR A 16 16.76 -14.97 26.63
CA THR A 16 15.84 -16.11 26.73
C THR A 16 14.42 -15.66 26.38
N THR A 17 13.61 -16.60 25.88
CA THR A 17 12.18 -16.39 25.61
C THR A 17 11.46 -15.85 26.86
N GLU A 18 11.72 -16.46 28.01
CA GLU A 18 11.18 -16.05 29.31
C GLU A 18 11.57 -14.63 29.69
N SER A 19 12.85 -14.23 29.54
CA SER A 19 13.28 -12.86 29.86
C SER A 19 12.57 -11.81 28.99
N LEU A 20 12.32 -12.12 27.71
CA LEU A 20 11.63 -11.22 26.78
C LEU A 20 10.11 -11.16 27.03
N LEU A 21 9.50 -12.24 27.52
CA LEU A 21 8.08 -12.31 27.87
C LEU A 21 7.80 -11.76 29.28
N ALA A 22 8.76 -11.84 30.21
CA ALA A 22 8.66 -11.31 31.57
C ALA A 22 8.91 -9.79 31.65
N ALA A 23 9.66 -9.22 30.71
CA ALA A 23 9.98 -7.79 30.69
C ALA A 23 8.73 -6.90 30.75
N ASP A 24 8.70 -6.01 31.75
CA ASP A 24 7.74 -4.91 31.82
C ASP A 24 8.37 -3.64 31.24
N TYR A 25 7.55 -2.82 30.59
CA TYR A 25 7.92 -1.58 29.91
C TYR A 25 6.96 -0.42 30.22
N VAL A 26 6.07 -0.56 31.21
CA VAL A 26 5.17 0.51 31.63
C VAL A 26 5.93 1.62 32.35
N GLU A 27 5.86 2.83 31.81
CA GLU A 27 6.39 4.05 32.43
C GLU A 27 5.21 4.85 33.00
N GLU A 28 5.01 4.82 34.33
CA GLU A 28 3.83 5.42 34.97
C GLU A 28 3.66 6.92 34.67
N SER A 29 4.76 7.67 34.56
CA SER A 29 4.76 9.09 34.23
C SER A 29 4.10 9.38 32.88
N HIS A 30 4.37 8.55 31.87
CA HIS A 30 3.84 8.70 30.51
C HIS A 30 2.38 8.25 30.42
N ILE A 31 1.98 7.27 31.23
CA ILE A 31 0.57 6.85 31.34
C ILE A 31 -0.26 7.91 32.08
N ARG A 32 0.26 8.51 33.16
CA ARG A 32 -0.39 9.64 33.86
C ARG A 32 -0.57 10.85 32.93
N ALA A 33 0.50 11.29 32.27
CA ALA A 33 0.43 12.40 31.30
C ALA A 33 -0.56 12.16 30.15
N PHE A 34 -0.83 10.90 29.78
CA PHE A 34 -1.85 10.54 28.81
C PHE A 34 -3.27 10.56 29.41
N ALA A 35 -3.47 10.11 30.65
CA ALA A 35 -4.74 10.25 31.36
C ALA A 35 -5.11 11.74 31.51
N ASP A 36 -4.17 12.57 31.99
CA ASP A 36 -4.33 14.02 32.13
C ASP A 36 -4.72 14.68 30.78
N ALA A 37 -4.13 14.20 29.67
CA ALA A 37 -4.41 14.70 28.33
C ALA A 37 -5.77 14.24 27.76
N LEU A 38 -6.31 13.10 28.20
CA LEU A 38 -7.67 12.68 27.86
C LEU A 38 -8.70 13.54 28.62
N GLU A 39 -8.51 13.74 29.92
CA GLU A 39 -9.41 14.53 30.77
C GLU A 39 -9.43 16.02 30.38
N ALA A 40 -8.26 16.62 30.14
CA ALA A 40 -8.15 18.03 29.74
C ALA A 40 -8.82 18.34 28.40
N ASP A 41 -8.93 17.35 27.51
CA ASP A 41 -9.60 17.47 26.21
C ASP A 41 -11.11 17.16 26.30
N GLU A 42 -11.60 16.51 27.37
CA GLU A 42 -13.06 16.33 27.63
C GLU A 42 -13.70 17.65 28.05
N GLN A 43 -13.07 18.37 28.98
CA GLN A 43 -13.52 19.70 29.41
C GLN A 43 -13.59 20.73 28.27
N LEU A 44 -12.84 20.51 27.20
CA LEU A 44 -12.78 21.36 26.00
C LEU A 44 -13.86 20.99 24.96
N PHE A 45 -14.38 19.76 25.01
CA PHE A 45 -15.45 19.27 24.15
C PHE A 45 -16.83 19.54 24.74
N ASP A 46 -17.01 19.38 26.05
CA ASP A 46 -18.26 19.76 26.74
C ASP A 46 -18.58 21.25 26.55
N GLN A 47 -17.57 22.12 26.43
CA GLN A 47 -17.75 23.54 26.08
C GLN A 47 -18.18 23.81 24.62
N GLN A 48 -18.15 22.81 23.73
CA GLN A 48 -18.69 22.94 22.37
C GLN A 48 -20.16 22.51 22.28
N ASP A 49 -20.59 21.54 23.10
CA ASP A 49 -21.98 21.08 23.15
C ASP A 49 -22.82 21.83 24.22
N ALA A 50 -22.20 22.40 25.26
CA ALA A 50 -22.86 23.21 26.28
C ALA A 50 -22.68 24.72 26.06
N SER A 51 -23.64 25.29 25.33
CA SER A 51 -24.05 26.71 25.28
C SER A 51 -23.01 27.81 24.95
N SER A 52 -23.43 28.72 24.05
CA SER A 52 -22.76 29.99 23.78
C SER A 52 -22.44 30.76 25.09
N PRO A 53 -21.18 31.15 25.35
CA PRO A 53 -20.87 31.92 26.55
C PRO A 53 -21.47 33.32 26.44
N ASN A 54 -22.42 33.63 27.32
CA ASN A 54 -22.79 35.01 27.60
C ASN A 54 -21.56 35.77 28.09
N ILE A 55 -21.34 36.96 27.56
CA ILE A 55 -20.25 37.85 27.95
C ILE A 55 -20.62 38.58 29.24
N PRO A 56 -19.75 38.57 30.27
CA PRO A 56 -19.56 39.73 31.14
C PRO A 56 -18.21 40.40 30.88
N SER A 57 -18.15 41.67 31.25
CA SER A 57 -17.05 42.61 31.02
C SER A 57 -15.73 42.26 31.72
N THR A 58 -14.64 42.74 31.13
CA THR A 58 -13.23 42.76 31.57
C THR A 58 -12.96 43.64 32.83
N PRO A 59 -11.74 43.65 33.41
CA PRO A 59 -10.91 42.52 33.88
C PRO A 59 -10.24 42.79 35.27
N VAL A 60 -9.70 41.76 35.95
CA VAL A 60 -8.71 41.90 37.05
C VAL A 60 -7.67 40.77 36.94
N PRO A 61 -6.36 41.00 37.16
CA PRO A 61 -5.33 39.98 36.92
C PRO A 61 -4.98 39.15 38.16
N SER A 62 -4.85 37.83 37.99
CA SER A 62 -4.09 36.97 38.90
C SER A 62 -3.35 35.82 38.19
N THR A 63 -2.04 35.84 38.38
CA THR A 63 -1.03 34.76 38.37
C THR A 63 -1.27 33.41 37.67
N SER A 64 -0.35 33.11 36.73
CA SER A 64 0.31 31.82 36.50
C SER A 64 -0.50 30.56 36.12
N HIS A 65 -1.09 30.54 34.92
CA HIS A 65 -1.08 29.33 34.07
C HIS A 65 -0.94 29.73 32.59
N THR A 66 0.02 29.14 31.87
CA THR A 66 0.28 29.41 30.44
C THR A 66 -0.81 28.81 29.54
N ARG A 67 -1.89 29.56 29.33
CA ARG A 67 -3.03 29.17 28.50
C ARG A 67 -2.69 29.32 27.00
N ILE A 68 -2.64 28.21 26.28
CA ILE A 68 -2.31 28.18 24.84
C ILE A 68 -3.46 28.83 24.03
N ARG A 69 -3.18 29.94 23.35
CA ARG A 69 -4.13 30.56 22.40
C ARG A 69 -4.10 29.86 21.05
N LYS A 70 -5.26 29.40 20.56
CA LYS A 70 -5.43 29.03 19.15
C LYS A 70 -5.30 30.29 18.28
N VAL A 71 -4.32 30.30 17.37
CA VAL A 71 -4.24 31.30 16.30
C VAL A 71 -5.13 30.82 15.15
N SER A 72 -6.38 31.30 15.12
CA SER A 72 -7.21 31.23 13.92
C SER A 72 -6.67 32.22 12.90
N ALA A 73 -6.30 31.77 11.71
CA ALA A 73 -6.04 32.68 10.60
C ALA A 73 -7.35 33.40 10.24
N LEU A 74 -7.47 34.70 10.53
CA LEU A 74 -8.46 35.53 9.87
C LEU A 74 -8.09 35.56 8.38
N SER A 75 -8.98 35.04 7.53
CA SER A 75 -8.88 35.20 6.09
C SER A 75 -9.16 36.66 5.73
N ASP A 76 -8.17 37.35 5.18
CA ASP A 76 -8.15 38.80 4.93
C ASP A 76 -9.02 39.26 3.73
N PHE A 77 -10.11 38.53 3.47
CA PHE A 77 -11.05 38.77 2.36
C PHE A 77 -12.44 39.14 2.90
N ALA A 78 -12.54 40.34 3.48
CA ALA A 78 -13.80 41.00 3.77
C ALA A 78 -13.99 42.19 2.80
N PRO A 79 -14.97 42.16 1.88
CA PRO A 79 -15.26 43.31 1.03
C PRO A 79 -15.83 44.45 1.89
N VAL A 80 -15.15 45.60 1.86
CA VAL A 80 -15.50 46.79 2.65
C VAL A 80 -16.79 47.42 2.12
N ASN A 81 -17.74 47.68 3.03
CA ASN A 81 -18.95 48.49 2.86
C ASN A 81 -20.05 47.99 1.88
N LEU A 82 -20.83 46.98 2.31
CA LEU A 82 -22.20 46.79 1.83
C LEU A 82 -23.23 47.12 2.92
N LYS A 83 -24.13 48.08 2.65
CA LYS A 83 -25.23 48.48 3.56
C LYS A 83 -26.30 47.38 3.64
N VAL A 84 -26.23 46.53 4.67
CA VAL A 84 -27.25 45.51 4.93
C VAL A 84 -28.53 46.16 5.51
N LYS A 85 -29.63 46.12 4.75
CA LYS A 85 -30.97 46.47 5.28
C LYS A 85 -31.35 45.50 6.41
N ARG A 86 -31.64 46.03 7.61
CA ARG A 86 -32.13 45.26 8.77
C ARG A 86 -33.48 44.58 8.45
N ARG A 87 -33.46 43.31 8.04
CA ARG A 87 -34.66 42.46 7.97
C ARG A 87 -35.04 42.00 9.38
N ARG A 88 -36.32 42.10 9.75
CA ARG A 88 -36.82 41.81 11.10
C ARG A 88 -36.43 40.40 11.59
N LYS A 89 -36.04 40.34 12.87
CA LYS A 89 -35.70 39.12 13.62
C LYS A 89 -36.92 38.20 13.70
N ARG A 90 -36.86 37.04 13.04
CA ARG A 90 -37.79 35.92 13.24
C ARG A 90 -36.98 34.62 13.20
N ASP A 91 -36.99 33.91 14.32
CA ASP A 91 -36.52 32.54 14.56
C ASP A 91 -35.26 32.12 13.79
N LYS A 92 -34.09 32.43 14.36
CA LYS A 92 -32.78 31.97 13.85
C LYS A 92 -32.02 31.09 14.84
N ASP A 93 -32.76 30.38 15.70
CA ASP A 93 -32.27 29.31 16.59
C ASP A 93 -32.85 27.96 16.16
N ARG A 94 -32.51 27.54 14.94
CA ARG A 94 -32.52 26.13 14.54
C ARG A 94 -31.18 25.84 13.86
N PRO A 95 -30.48 24.76 14.22
CA PRO A 95 -29.23 24.41 13.57
C PRO A 95 -29.48 24.21 12.07
N HIS A 96 -28.52 24.61 11.25
CA HIS A 96 -28.62 24.58 9.79
C HIS A 96 -28.43 23.17 9.21
N ASP A 97 -28.94 22.15 9.92
CA ASP A 97 -29.00 20.80 9.41
C ASP A 97 -30.08 20.75 8.30
N LYS A 98 -29.73 20.12 7.19
CA LYS A 98 -30.47 20.18 5.92
C LYS A 98 -31.97 19.94 6.16
N ARG A 99 -32.85 20.69 5.48
CA ARG A 99 -34.24 20.25 5.27
C ARG A 99 -34.17 18.93 4.51
N LYS A 100 -34.13 17.82 5.24
CA LYS A 100 -34.22 16.46 4.68
C LYS A 100 -35.59 16.40 4.03
N ASP A 101 -35.62 16.19 2.72
CA ASP A 101 -36.88 16.14 1.98
C ASP A 101 -37.83 15.16 2.66
N TRP A 102 -39.10 15.53 2.81
CA TRP A 102 -40.09 14.66 3.45
C TRP A 102 -40.17 13.29 2.75
N LEU A 103 -39.95 13.30 1.43
CA LEU A 103 -39.80 12.11 0.59
C LEU A 103 -38.62 11.22 1.04
N PHE A 104 -37.46 11.81 1.34
CA PHE A 104 -36.30 11.07 1.87
C PHE A 104 -36.62 10.47 3.24
N LEU A 105 -37.16 11.26 4.17
CA LEU A 105 -37.50 10.76 5.51
C LEU A 105 -38.51 9.60 5.49
N LEU A 106 -39.52 9.68 4.60
CA LEU A 106 -40.57 8.67 4.46
C LEU A 106 -40.10 7.42 3.70
N LEU A 107 -39.40 7.57 2.57
CA LEU A 107 -38.98 6.44 1.73
C LEU A 107 -37.67 5.78 2.18
N ARG A 108 -36.82 6.45 2.97
CA ARG A 108 -35.52 5.92 3.42
C ARG A 108 -35.64 4.53 4.04
N TRP A 109 -36.52 4.36 5.02
CA TRP A 109 -36.63 3.09 5.76
C TRP A 109 -37.23 1.96 4.90
N PRO A 110 -38.33 2.16 4.15
CA PRO A 110 -38.80 1.19 3.17
C PRO A 110 -37.74 0.79 2.13
N ILE A 111 -37.07 1.76 1.49
CA ILE A 111 -36.03 1.49 0.48
C ILE A 111 -34.86 0.72 1.11
N LEU A 112 -34.37 1.15 2.28
CA LEU A 112 -33.28 0.48 2.98
C LEU A 112 -33.66 -0.97 3.37
N PHE A 113 -34.89 -1.19 3.81
CA PHE A 113 -35.41 -2.53 4.12
C PHE A 113 -35.46 -3.43 2.86
N PHE A 114 -36.01 -2.93 1.75
CA PHE A 114 -36.03 -3.68 0.49
C PHE A 114 -34.61 -4.00 -0.02
N ILE A 115 -33.68 -3.04 0.00
CA ILE A 115 -32.30 -3.29 -0.42
C ILE A 115 -31.63 -4.32 0.50
N PHE A 116 -31.84 -4.26 1.83
CA PHE A 116 -31.31 -5.30 2.74
C PHE A 116 -31.95 -6.67 2.52
N LEU A 117 -33.23 -6.75 2.14
CA LEU A 117 -33.89 -8.01 1.78
C LEU A 117 -33.27 -8.61 0.51
N PHE A 118 -33.02 -7.79 -0.52
CA PHE A 118 -32.30 -8.22 -1.73
C PHE A 118 -30.87 -8.67 -1.42
N ILE A 119 -30.10 -7.88 -0.65
CA ILE A 119 -28.74 -8.25 -0.20
C ILE A 119 -28.76 -9.58 0.58
N ALA A 120 -29.75 -9.80 1.44
CA ALA A 120 -29.86 -11.04 2.21
C ALA A 120 -30.16 -12.26 1.31
N ALA A 121 -31.02 -12.10 0.30
CA ALA A 121 -31.32 -13.14 -0.69
C ALA A 121 -30.10 -13.44 -1.59
N GLU A 122 -29.46 -12.41 -2.15
CA GLU A 122 -28.23 -12.50 -2.93
C GLU A 122 -27.09 -13.17 -2.14
N PHE A 123 -26.93 -12.79 -0.87
CA PHE A 123 -25.97 -13.41 0.04
C PHE A 123 -26.30 -14.87 0.35
N GLY A 124 -27.58 -15.22 0.49
CA GLY A 124 -28.02 -16.61 0.58
C GLY A 124 -27.61 -17.44 -0.63
N PHE A 125 -27.92 -16.96 -1.85
CA PHE A 125 -27.49 -17.60 -3.10
C PHE A 125 -25.95 -17.69 -3.21
N TYR A 126 -25.25 -16.63 -2.80
CA TYR A 126 -23.78 -16.59 -2.76
C TYR A 126 -23.22 -17.72 -1.90
N VAL A 127 -23.71 -17.86 -0.67
CA VAL A 127 -23.30 -18.92 0.26
C VAL A 127 -23.60 -20.31 -0.32
N VAL A 128 -24.78 -20.53 -0.92
CA VAL A 128 -25.13 -21.82 -1.56
C VAL A 128 -24.16 -22.17 -2.69
N ILE A 129 -23.93 -21.25 -3.64
CA ILE A 129 -22.98 -21.46 -4.76
C ILE A 129 -21.58 -21.75 -4.23
N ARG A 130 -21.14 -21.04 -3.18
CA ARG A 130 -19.85 -21.27 -2.52
C ARG A 130 -19.75 -22.67 -1.91
N GLN A 131 -20.79 -23.19 -1.26
CA GLN A 131 -20.78 -24.57 -0.76
C GLN A 131 -20.81 -25.61 -1.87
N LEU A 132 -21.51 -25.36 -2.98
CA LEU A 132 -21.49 -26.24 -4.16
C LEU A 132 -20.08 -26.31 -4.77
N VAL A 133 -19.40 -25.17 -4.95
CA VAL A 133 -18.01 -25.12 -5.43
C VAL A 133 -17.07 -25.84 -4.46
N ASN A 134 -17.15 -25.54 -3.16
CA ASN A 134 -16.31 -26.17 -2.14
C ASN A 134 -16.51 -27.69 -2.09
N THR A 135 -17.76 -28.16 -2.16
CA THR A 135 -18.09 -29.60 -2.14
C THR A 135 -17.56 -30.30 -3.37
N LYS A 136 -17.76 -29.72 -4.56
CA LYS A 136 -17.24 -30.26 -5.83
C LYS A 136 -15.71 -30.29 -5.86
N GLU A 137 -15.04 -29.24 -5.39
CA GLU A 137 -13.58 -29.21 -5.25
C GLU A 137 -13.09 -30.22 -4.21
N TRP A 138 -13.82 -30.41 -3.11
CA TRP A 138 -13.45 -31.42 -2.11
C TRP A 138 -13.55 -32.84 -2.69
N ILE A 139 -14.68 -33.18 -3.32
CA ILE A 139 -14.89 -34.50 -3.96
C ILE A 139 -13.82 -34.77 -5.03
N THR A 140 -13.47 -33.79 -5.86
CA THR A 140 -12.46 -33.97 -6.92
C THR A 140 -11.02 -33.96 -6.40
N ALA A 141 -10.72 -33.17 -5.37
CA ALA A 141 -9.35 -33.04 -4.86
C ALA A 141 -8.93 -34.13 -3.87
N TRP A 142 -9.87 -34.78 -3.17
CA TRP A 142 -9.59 -35.70 -2.05
C TRP A 142 -9.65 -37.19 -2.41
N ARG A 143 -9.94 -37.55 -3.66
CA ARG A 143 -9.96 -38.95 -4.13
C ARG A 143 -8.55 -39.52 -4.35
N GLY A 144 -8.34 -40.74 -3.89
CA GLY A 144 -7.14 -41.55 -4.14
C GLY A 144 -5.83 -40.89 -3.68
N GLN A 145 -4.73 -41.18 -4.39
CA GLN A 145 -3.39 -40.69 -4.06
C GLN A 145 -3.28 -39.16 -3.97
N LYS A 146 -4.11 -38.43 -4.74
CA LYS A 146 -4.21 -36.96 -4.67
C LYS A 146 -4.64 -36.47 -3.29
N GLY A 147 -5.54 -37.21 -2.62
CA GLY A 147 -5.96 -36.92 -1.24
C GLY A 147 -4.83 -37.15 -0.24
N VAL A 148 -4.08 -38.24 -0.38
CA VAL A 148 -2.94 -38.59 0.49
C VAL A 148 -1.84 -37.53 0.42
N LEU A 149 -1.40 -37.15 -0.79
CA LEU A 149 -0.39 -36.10 -0.99
C LEU A 149 -0.87 -34.74 -0.49
N ARG A 150 -2.15 -34.37 -0.70
CA ARG A 150 -2.73 -33.15 -0.14
C ARG A 150 -2.87 -33.18 1.39
N LYS A 151 -3.04 -34.36 2.01
CA LYS A 151 -3.00 -34.53 3.46
C LYS A 151 -1.57 -34.29 3.98
N LYS A 152 -0.54 -34.86 3.33
CA LYS A 152 0.88 -34.61 3.63
C LYS A 152 1.25 -33.13 3.52
N LEU A 153 0.82 -32.45 2.46
CA LEU A 153 1.00 -31.01 2.26
C LEU A 153 0.33 -30.16 3.35
N ARG A 154 -0.83 -30.60 3.88
CA ARG A 154 -1.54 -29.91 4.97
C ARG A 154 -1.00 -30.23 6.37
N SER A 155 -0.28 -31.34 6.55
CA SER A 155 0.31 -31.73 7.84
C SER A 155 1.72 -31.19 8.06
N ALA A 156 2.36 -30.64 7.03
CA ALA A 156 3.68 -29.99 7.13
C ALA A 156 3.69 -28.91 8.23
N ARG A 157 4.74 -28.94 9.06
CA ARG A 157 4.98 -27.99 10.16
C ARG A 157 6.04 -26.96 9.81
N THR A 158 6.99 -27.30 8.93
CA THR A 158 8.03 -26.38 8.45
C THR A 158 7.82 -26.00 6.98
N TYR A 159 8.44 -24.88 6.55
CA TYR A 159 8.42 -24.48 5.15
C TYR A 159 9.12 -25.49 4.24
N GLU A 160 10.19 -26.14 4.73
CA GLU A 160 10.95 -27.15 3.99
C GLU A 160 10.14 -28.44 3.77
N GLU A 161 9.46 -28.94 4.81
CA GLU A 161 8.52 -30.06 4.69
C GLU A 161 7.40 -29.74 3.69
N TRP A 162 6.86 -28.51 3.76
CA TRP A 162 5.82 -28.04 2.85
C TRP A 162 6.34 -27.97 1.40
N LYS A 163 7.55 -27.45 1.20
CA LYS A 163 8.22 -27.35 -0.10
C LYS A 163 8.45 -28.73 -0.72
N ALA A 164 8.96 -29.68 0.05
CA ALA A 164 9.14 -31.07 -0.40
C ALA A 164 7.80 -31.73 -0.76
N ALA A 165 6.77 -31.56 0.07
CA ALA A 165 5.43 -32.09 -0.23
C ALA A 165 4.75 -31.41 -1.43
N ALA A 166 5.07 -30.13 -1.71
CA ALA A 166 4.59 -29.40 -2.87
C ALA A 166 5.24 -29.91 -4.17
N VAL A 167 6.56 -30.15 -4.18
CA VAL A 167 7.28 -30.74 -5.31
C VAL A 167 6.71 -32.11 -5.68
N THR A 168 6.61 -33.04 -4.71
CA THR A 168 6.03 -34.38 -4.98
C THR A 168 4.58 -34.32 -5.50
N LEU A 169 3.83 -33.26 -5.15
CA LEU A 169 2.46 -33.07 -5.65
C LEU A 169 2.42 -32.46 -7.05
N ASP A 170 3.33 -31.53 -7.39
CA ASP A 170 3.51 -31.00 -8.74
C ASP A 170 3.94 -32.12 -9.71
N GLU A 171 4.91 -32.95 -9.31
CA GLU A 171 5.41 -34.10 -10.07
C GLU A 171 4.27 -35.09 -10.37
N TYR A 172 3.54 -35.51 -9.34
CA TYR A 172 2.43 -36.46 -9.48
C TYR A 172 1.28 -35.91 -10.34
N LEU A 173 1.04 -34.59 -10.32
CA LEU A 173 0.02 -33.94 -11.15
C LEU A 173 0.53 -33.53 -12.54
N LYS A 174 1.81 -33.78 -12.83
CA LYS A 174 2.50 -33.42 -14.08
C LYS A 174 2.46 -31.91 -14.36
N PHE A 175 2.62 -31.09 -13.31
CA PHE A 175 2.67 -29.64 -13.45
C PHE A 175 4.06 -29.14 -13.90
N ASP A 176 5.12 -29.93 -13.70
CA ASP A 176 6.47 -29.60 -14.20
C ASP A 176 6.57 -29.65 -15.73
N GLU A 177 5.68 -30.40 -16.41
CA GLU A 177 5.52 -30.34 -17.88
C GLU A 177 5.17 -28.90 -18.33
N TRP A 178 4.34 -28.18 -17.56
CA TRP A 178 4.00 -26.77 -17.87
C TRP A 178 5.11 -25.78 -17.51
N LYS A 179 5.96 -26.08 -16.50
CA LYS A 179 7.10 -25.22 -16.11
C LYS A 179 8.15 -25.14 -17.22
N LYS A 180 8.37 -26.25 -17.93
CA LYS A 180 9.31 -26.39 -19.06
C LYS A 180 8.87 -25.69 -20.36
N VAL A 181 7.57 -25.49 -20.56
CA VAL A 181 7.05 -24.80 -21.75
C VAL A 181 7.21 -23.29 -21.54
N ASP A 182 8.09 -22.64 -22.30
CA ASP A 182 8.30 -21.19 -22.21
C ASP A 182 7.00 -20.39 -22.43
N GLU A 183 6.16 -20.82 -23.38
CA GLU A 183 5.00 -20.05 -23.83
C GLU A 183 3.86 -20.00 -22.78
N ASP A 184 3.33 -18.80 -22.55
CA ASP A 184 2.12 -18.57 -21.75
C ASP A 184 1.52 -17.19 -22.08
N PRO A 185 0.18 -17.01 -22.14
CA PRO A 185 -0.44 -15.71 -22.43
C PRO A 185 -0.25 -14.63 -21.36
N PHE A 186 0.14 -14.99 -20.12
CA PHE A 186 0.20 -14.04 -19.01
C PHE A 186 1.53 -13.27 -18.87
N TYR A 187 2.50 -13.47 -19.78
CA TYR A 187 3.75 -12.71 -19.85
C TYR A 187 4.39 -12.72 -21.26
N ASP A 188 5.23 -11.73 -21.58
CA ASP A 188 6.00 -11.71 -22.82
C ASP A 188 7.27 -12.58 -22.69
N TRP A 189 7.09 -13.87 -22.93
CA TRP A 189 8.15 -14.86 -22.92
C TRP A 189 9.25 -14.57 -23.97
N ARG A 190 8.93 -13.94 -25.10
CA ARG A 190 9.91 -13.62 -26.16
C ARG A 190 10.87 -12.54 -25.68
N LEU A 191 10.35 -11.47 -25.07
CA LEU A 191 11.14 -10.40 -24.48
C LEU A 191 11.99 -10.91 -23.31
N VAL A 192 11.42 -11.70 -22.39
CA VAL A 192 12.17 -12.29 -21.26
C VAL A 192 13.32 -13.18 -21.76
N LYS A 193 13.06 -14.06 -22.75
CA LYS A 193 14.07 -14.94 -23.35
C LYS A 193 15.18 -14.15 -24.05
N LYS A 194 14.84 -13.06 -24.73
CA LYS A 194 15.82 -12.14 -25.35
C LYS A 194 16.68 -11.43 -24.31
N VAL A 195 16.07 -10.78 -23.31
CA VAL A 195 16.79 -10.06 -22.24
C VAL A 195 17.71 -11.00 -21.47
N ARG A 196 17.24 -12.19 -21.06
CA ARG A 196 18.07 -13.21 -20.40
C ARG A 196 19.28 -13.61 -21.25
N ARG A 197 19.09 -13.85 -22.55
CA ARG A 197 20.19 -14.18 -23.47
C ARG A 197 21.18 -13.04 -23.60
N SER A 198 20.71 -11.81 -23.79
CA SER A 198 21.57 -10.61 -23.89
C SER A 198 22.38 -10.38 -22.61
N LEU A 199 21.75 -10.41 -21.43
CA LEU A 199 22.45 -10.25 -20.15
C LEU A 199 23.55 -11.29 -19.97
N ARG A 200 23.24 -12.57 -20.22
CA ARG A 200 24.20 -13.66 -20.13
C ARG A 200 25.37 -13.47 -21.11
N THR A 201 25.09 -13.17 -22.38
CA THR A 201 26.14 -12.96 -23.39
C THR A 201 27.02 -11.75 -23.07
N LEU A 202 26.46 -10.65 -22.55
CA LEU A 202 27.21 -9.46 -22.17
C LEU A 202 28.08 -9.71 -20.93
N ARG A 203 27.53 -10.39 -19.91
CA ARG A 203 28.27 -10.80 -18.70
C ARG A 203 29.40 -11.78 -19.02
N ASP A 204 29.15 -12.78 -19.88
CA ASP A 204 30.16 -13.76 -20.29
C ASP A 204 31.28 -13.10 -21.15
N LYS A 205 30.95 -12.05 -21.93
CA LYS A 205 31.93 -11.17 -22.61
C LYS A 205 32.60 -10.12 -21.71
N LYS A 206 32.19 -10.03 -20.43
CA LYS A 206 32.58 -8.98 -19.47
C LYS A 206 32.28 -7.53 -19.92
N ASP A 207 31.30 -7.33 -20.80
CA ASP A 207 30.86 -5.99 -21.18
C ASP A 207 29.96 -5.38 -20.10
N ALA A 208 30.60 -4.68 -19.15
CA ALA A 208 29.92 -4.00 -18.06
C ALA A 208 28.97 -2.89 -18.52
N ARG A 209 29.31 -2.15 -19.59
CA ARG A 209 28.51 -1.01 -20.07
C ARG A 209 27.28 -1.47 -20.84
N GLY A 210 27.42 -2.47 -21.71
CA GLY A 210 26.28 -3.12 -22.36
C GLY A 210 25.34 -3.79 -21.34
N CYS A 211 25.90 -4.50 -20.36
CA CYS A 211 25.11 -5.13 -19.29
C CYS A 211 24.31 -4.09 -18.48
N LEU A 212 24.96 -2.97 -18.09
CA LEU A 212 24.33 -1.84 -17.41
C LEU A 212 23.14 -1.27 -18.20
N GLY A 213 23.33 -1.03 -19.51
CA GLY A 213 22.29 -0.51 -20.39
C GLY A 213 21.05 -1.41 -20.44
N VAL A 214 21.23 -2.73 -20.57
CA VAL A 214 20.10 -3.68 -20.53
C VAL A 214 19.41 -3.65 -19.17
N LEU A 215 20.16 -3.67 -18.06
CA LEU A 215 19.60 -3.63 -16.70
C LEU A 215 18.77 -2.38 -16.43
N GLU A 216 19.19 -1.20 -16.91
CA GLU A 216 18.41 0.04 -16.80
C GLU A 216 17.05 -0.01 -17.53
N THR A 217 16.89 -0.91 -18.51
CA THR A 217 15.61 -1.10 -19.20
C THR A 217 14.71 -2.15 -18.55
N CYS A 218 15.26 -3.23 -18.00
CA CYS A 218 14.49 -4.36 -17.49
C CYS A 218 14.16 -4.30 -16.00
N ILE A 219 14.93 -3.55 -15.19
CA ILE A 219 14.62 -3.35 -13.77
C ILE A 219 13.48 -2.34 -13.64
N ARG A 220 12.25 -2.85 -13.67
CA ARG A 220 10.99 -2.12 -13.52
C ARG A 220 9.94 -2.98 -12.81
N THR A 221 8.92 -2.34 -12.25
CA THR A 221 7.71 -3.02 -11.76
C THR A 221 7.08 -3.90 -12.85
N ASN A 222 6.78 -5.16 -12.51
CA ASN A 222 6.14 -6.15 -13.37
C ASN A 222 6.67 -6.20 -14.82
N PHE A 223 8.00 -6.12 -15.02
CA PHE A 223 8.62 -6.15 -16.35
C PHE A 223 8.14 -7.38 -17.14
N ALA A 224 7.66 -7.16 -18.37
CA ALA A 224 7.13 -8.20 -19.25
C ALA A 224 5.99 -9.08 -18.67
N GLY A 225 5.40 -8.74 -17.51
CA GLY A 225 4.36 -9.55 -16.85
C GLY A 225 4.88 -10.66 -15.91
N VAL A 226 6.18 -10.74 -15.62
CA VAL A 226 6.78 -11.85 -14.85
C VAL A 226 6.31 -11.94 -13.38
N GLU A 227 5.73 -10.88 -12.84
CA GLU A 227 5.19 -10.83 -11.46
C GLU A 227 3.69 -11.20 -11.41
N SER A 228 3.10 -11.64 -12.54
CA SER A 228 1.68 -12.00 -12.62
C SER A 228 1.32 -13.19 -11.71
N SER A 229 0.50 -12.93 -10.69
CA SER A 229 -0.05 -13.91 -9.73
C SER A 229 -0.74 -15.11 -10.40
N ARG A 230 -1.19 -14.95 -11.66
CA ARG A 230 -1.79 -16.03 -12.46
C ARG A 230 -0.78 -17.11 -12.85
N LEU A 231 0.47 -16.76 -13.18
CA LEU A 231 1.52 -17.74 -13.52
C LEU A 231 1.84 -18.63 -12.31
N TYR A 232 2.05 -18.00 -11.16
CA TYR A 232 2.27 -18.72 -9.89
C TYR A 232 1.04 -19.52 -9.42
N SER A 233 -0.15 -19.35 -10.05
CA SER A 233 -1.36 -20.09 -9.67
C SER A 233 -1.50 -21.46 -10.34
N GLU A 234 -0.70 -21.79 -11.35
CA GLU A 234 -0.78 -23.07 -12.07
C GLU A 234 -0.06 -24.24 -11.35
N THR A 235 0.85 -23.94 -10.42
CA THR A 235 1.67 -24.92 -9.69
C THR A 235 1.53 -24.73 -8.17
N PHE A 236 1.91 -25.74 -7.37
CA PHE A 236 2.02 -25.56 -5.92
C PHE A 236 3.32 -24.84 -5.54
N LEU A 237 4.41 -25.06 -6.27
CA LEU A 237 5.68 -24.38 -6.05
C LEU A 237 6.33 -23.92 -7.38
N GLY A 238 6.74 -22.66 -7.41
CA GLY A 238 7.48 -22.07 -8.53
C GLY A 238 6.60 -21.39 -9.59
N THR A 239 7.21 -21.14 -10.75
CA THR A 239 6.54 -20.72 -11.98
C THR A 239 7.28 -21.37 -13.18
N LYS A 240 7.28 -20.74 -14.35
CA LYS A 240 8.02 -21.18 -15.54
C LYS A 240 9.54 -21.16 -15.32
N ASP A 241 10.25 -22.16 -15.85
CA ASP A 241 11.72 -22.26 -15.78
C ASP A 241 12.41 -21.06 -16.46
N LEU A 242 11.78 -20.48 -17.48
CA LEU A 242 12.24 -19.24 -18.13
C LEU A 242 12.24 -18.03 -17.18
N ILE A 243 11.23 -17.94 -16.30
CA ILE A 243 11.10 -16.84 -15.34
C ILE A 243 12.09 -17.03 -14.18
N GLU A 244 12.22 -18.25 -13.65
CA GLU A 244 13.23 -18.58 -12.62
C GLU A 244 14.65 -18.30 -13.14
N SER A 245 14.97 -18.76 -14.36
CA SER A 245 16.29 -18.49 -14.97
C SER A 245 16.52 -17.02 -15.35
N TYR A 246 15.47 -16.24 -15.58
CA TYR A 246 15.55 -14.79 -15.77
C TYR A 246 15.90 -14.07 -14.47
N PHE A 247 15.21 -14.35 -13.36
CA PHE A 247 15.55 -13.77 -12.05
C PHE A 247 16.96 -14.16 -11.59
N ASN A 248 17.37 -15.40 -11.81
CA ASN A 248 18.73 -15.85 -11.50
C ASN A 248 19.82 -15.16 -12.34
N GLU A 249 19.56 -14.82 -13.61
CA GLU A 249 20.52 -14.05 -14.43
C GLU A 249 20.52 -12.56 -14.06
N LEU A 250 19.37 -11.97 -13.69
CA LEU A 250 19.31 -10.61 -13.14
C LEU A 250 20.13 -10.45 -11.85
N GLU A 251 20.02 -11.41 -10.93
CA GLU A 251 20.81 -11.43 -9.69
C GLU A 251 22.32 -11.44 -10.00
N LYS A 252 22.77 -12.36 -10.86
CA LYS A 252 24.18 -12.44 -11.29
C LYS A 252 24.65 -11.20 -12.04
N ALA A 253 23.80 -10.59 -12.85
CA ALA A 253 24.13 -9.36 -13.57
C ALA A 253 24.25 -8.15 -12.62
N LEU A 254 23.39 -8.04 -11.61
CA LEU A 254 23.49 -7.00 -10.57
C LEU A 254 24.74 -7.16 -9.70
N GLU A 255 25.08 -8.40 -9.35
CA GLU A 255 26.32 -8.75 -8.65
C GLU A 255 27.56 -8.39 -9.48
N PHE A 256 27.57 -8.75 -10.77
CA PHE A 256 28.62 -8.36 -11.71
C PHE A 256 28.81 -6.83 -11.78
N ILE A 257 27.72 -6.05 -11.90
CA ILE A 257 27.78 -4.58 -11.91
C ILE A 257 28.26 -4.00 -10.56
N ARG A 258 27.93 -4.63 -9.43
CA ARG A 258 28.44 -4.25 -8.09
C ARG A 258 29.96 -4.36 -8.04
N GLU A 259 30.52 -5.48 -8.51
CA GLU A 259 31.92 -5.85 -8.28
C GLU A 259 32.89 -5.35 -9.35
N THR A 260 32.45 -5.24 -10.62
CA THR A 260 33.31 -4.92 -11.76
C THR A 260 34.04 -3.57 -11.63
N PRO A 261 35.37 -3.49 -11.84
CA PRO A 261 36.12 -2.23 -11.73
C PRO A 261 35.89 -1.26 -12.90
N ASP A 262 35.41 -1.73 -14.05
CA ASP A 262 35.27 -0.96 -15.31
C ASP A 262 34.26 0.19 -15.27
N LEU A 263 33.46 0.26 -14.20
CA LEU A 263 32.46 1.29 -13.92
C LEU A 263 32.86 2.11 -12.70
N SER A 264 32.83 3.43 -12.86
CA SER A 264 33.09 4.36 -11.76
C SER A 264 32.06 4.23 -10.63
N ILE A 265 32.45 4.61 -9.42
CA ILE A 265 31.54 4.61 -8.25
C ILE A 265 30.33 5.52 -8.50
N ASP A 266 30.47 6.61 -9.26
CA ASP A 266 29.36 7.50 -9.59
C ASP A 266 28.41 6.94 -10.66
N GLU A 267 28.90 6.21 -11.67
CA GLU A 267 28.05 5.43 -12.59
C GLU A 267 27.24 4.39 -11.80
N LYS A 268 27.91 3.58 -10.96
CA LYS A 268 27.24 2.60 -10.08
C LYS A 268 26.21 3.28 -9.17
N LYS A 269 26.53 4.43 -8.56
CA LYS A 269 25.63 5.20 -7.70
C LYS A 269 24.38 5.69 -8.43
N ARG A 270 24.53 6.21 -9.65
CA ARG A 270 23.40 6.64 -10.50
C ARG A 270 22.53 5.44 -10.87
N PHE A 271 23.15 4.34 -11.30
CA PHE A 271 22.47 3.10 -11.66
C PHE A 271 21.66 2.52 -10.49
N PHE A 272 22.30 2.23 -9.35
CA PHE A 272 21.62 1.61 -8.21
C PHE A 272 20.55 2.52 -7.58
N LYS A 273 20.68 3.85 -7.66
CA LYS A 273 19.58 4.77 -7.32
C LYS A 273 18.42 4.62 -8.32
N SER A 274 18.69 4.69 -9.62
CA SER A 274 17.69 4.54 -10.69
C SER A 274 16.95 3.20 -10.60
N ALA A 275 17.67 2.09 -10.45
CA ALA A 275 17.14 0.74 -10.29
C ALA A 275 16.19 0.63 -9.08
N ASN A 276 16.57 1.20 -7.92
CA ASN A 276 15.74 1.26 -6.72
C ASN A 276 14.47 2.09 -6.93
N THR A 277 14.54 3.20 -7.66
CA THR A 277 13.36 4.01 -8.01
C THR A 277 12.45 3.30 -9.01
N ASN A 278 12.99 2.64 -10.04
CA ASN A 278 12.21 2.00 -11.10
C ASN A 278 11.56 0.67 -10.68
N LEU A 279 12.23 -0.11 -9.83
CA LEU A 279 11.65 -1.32 -9.26
C LEU A 279 10.67 -1.00 -8.13
N GLY A 280 10.97 0.03 -7.34
CA GLY A 280 10.35 0.26 -6.03
C GLY A 280 10.68 -0.83 -5.03
N ILE A 281 10.00 -0.80 -3.89
CA ILE A 281 10.22 -1.76 -2.79
C ILE A 281 8.95 -2.51 -2.39
N SER A 282 9.15 -3.66 -1.75
CA SER A 282 8.10 -4.47 -1.14
C SER A 282 7.72 -3.95 0.25
N ALA A 283 6.44 -4.10 0.61
CA ALA A 283 5.94 -3.77 1.95
C ALA A 283 5.00 -4.85 2.48
N LEU A 284 5.05 -5.14 3.78
CA LEU A 284 4.11 -6.02 4.46
C LEU A 284 3.01 -5.17 5.12
N CYS A 285 1.77 -5.34 4.70
CA CYS A 285 0.62 -4.59 5.21
C CYS A 285 -0.31 -5.52 6.00
N LEU A 286 -0.59 -5.21 7.27
CA LEU A 286 -1.36 -6.02 8.21
C LEU A 286 -2.71 -5.32 8.53
N SER A 287 -3.82 -5.92 8.09
CA SER A 287 -5.15 -5.31 8.15
C SER A 287 -5.83 -5.40 9.54
N GLY A 288 -6.85 -4.58 9.78
CA GLY A 288 -7.55 -4.50 11.08
C GLY A 288 -8.70 -5.50 11.28
N GLY A 289 -8.43 -6.67 11.87
CA GLY A 289 -9.42 -7.77 12.01
C GLY A 289 -9.94 -8.12 13.41
N ALA A 290 -9.85 -7.24 14.41
CA ALA A 290 -10.02 -7.59 15.84
C ALA A 290 -9.19 -8.84 16.20
N SER A 291 -9.73 -9.86 16.89
CA SER A 291 -8.96 -11.08 17.23
C SER A 291 -8.45 -11.84 16.00
N PHE A 292 -8.99 -11.64 14.78
CA PHE A 292 -8.39 -12.24 13.58
C PHE A 292 -7.01 -11.65 13.25
N GLY A 293 -6.64 -10.49 13.81
CA GLY A 293 -5.28 -9.93 13.72
C GLY A 293 -4.20 -10.87 14.26
N TYR A 294 -4.52 -11.79 15.17
CA TYR A 294 -3.54 -12.76 15.69
C TYR A 294 -3.10 -13.80 14.65
N TYR A 295 -3.82 -13.95 13.51
CA TYR A 295 -3.32 -14.72 12.37
C TYR A 295 -2.03 -14.11 11.76
N HIS A 296 -1.83 -12.79 11.88
CA HIS A 296 -0.62 -12.13 11.38
C HIS A 296 0.65 -12.62 12.08
N VAL A 297 0.58 -13.08 13.34
CA VAL A 297 1.72 -13.66 14.05
C VAL A 297 2.31 -14.82 13.25
N GLY A 298 1.46 -15.67 12.66
CA GLY A 298 1.87 -16.76 11.78
C GLY A 298 2.41 -16.30 10.42
N VAL A 299 1.81 -15.25 9.84
CA VAL A 299 2.26 -14.67 8.57
C VAL A 299 3.67 -14.08 8.73
N VAL A 300 3.85 -13.19 9.71
CA VAL A 300 5.15 -12.61 10.09
C VAL A 300 6.16 -13.70 10.39
N ARG A 301 5.78 -14.74 11.15
CA ARG A 301 6.67 -15.87 11.45
C ARG A 301 7.17 -16.56 10.18
N ALA A 302 6.31 -16.82 9.20
CA ALA A 302 6.72 -17.39 7.92
C ALA A 302 7.66 -16.48 7.11
N PHE A 303 7.46 -15.15 7.12
CA PHE A 303 8.40 -14.19 6.53
C PHE A 303 9.75 -14.17 7.24
N LEU A 304 9.75 -14.24 8.57
CA LEU A 304 10.94 -14.20 9.41
C LEU A 304 11.78 -15.48 9.31
N ASP A 305 11.13 -16.65 9.31
CA ASP A 305 11.79 -17.94 9.13
C ASP A 305 12.39 -18.08 7.72
N ALA A 306 11.74 -17.51 6.69
CA ALA A 306 12.26 -17.46 5.32
C ALA A 306 13.29 -16.33 5.06
N GLY A 307 13.51 -15.41 5.99
CA GLY A 307 14.39 -14.24 5.79
C GLY A 307 13.87 -13.22 4.76
N LEU A 308 12.56 -13.19 4.50
CA LEU A 308 11.89 -12.37 3.48
C LEU A 308 11.09 -11.19 4.08
N LEU A 309 11.26 -10.88 5.37
CA LEU A 309 10.52 -9.83 6.06
C LEU A 309 10.82 -8.44 5.47
N PRO A 310 9.83 -7.73 4.86
CA PRO A 310 10.09 -6.45 4.21
C PRO A 310 10.50 -5.34 5.17
N ARG A 311 11.25 -4.36 4.66
CA ARG A 311 11.68 -3.19 5.45
C ARG A 311 10.55 -2.22 5.79
N VAL A 312 9.56 -2.08 4.91
CA VAL A 312 8.36 -1.28 5.18
C VAL A 312 7.27 -2.19 5.70
N VAL A 313 6.76 -1.88 6.88
CA VAL A 313 5.62 -2.57 7.49
C VAL A 313 4.54 -1.53 7.75
N ALA A 314 3.32 -1.84 7.35
CA ALA A 314 2.13 -1.05 7.64
C ALA A 314 1.14 -1.89 8.45
N GLY A 315 0.43 -1.27 9.39
CA GLY A 315 -0.60 -1.95 10.14
C GLY A 315 -1.70 -1.02 10.62
N THR A 316 -2.91 -1.55 10.69
CA THR A 316 -4.11 -0.83 11.13
C THR A 316 -4.81 -1.63 12.22
N SER A 317 -5.28 -0.96 13.28
CA SER A 317 -5.93 -1.59 14.43
C SER A 317 -5.12 -2.79 14.97
N ALA A 318 -5.71 -3.98 15.08
CA ALA A 318 -5.02 -5.22 15.50
C ALA A 318 -3.81 -5.60 14.62
N GLY A 319 -3.82 -5.27 13.33
CA GLY A 319 -2.65 -5.42 12.44
C GLY A 319 -1.53 -4.43 12.78
N GLY A 320 -1.88 -3.23 13.25
CA GLY A 320 -0.96 -2.23 13.80
C GLY A 320 -0.19 -2.76 15.02
N LEU A 321 -0.87 -3.45 15.93
CA LEU A 321 -0.26 -4.04 17.13
C LEU A 321 0.88 -5.02 16.78
N ILE A 322 0.63 -5.89 15.79
CA ILE A 322 1.62 -6.86 15.30
C ILE A 322 2.71 -6.16 14.48
N ALA A 323 2.36 -5.14 13.66
CA ALA A 323 3.36 -4.34 12.95
C ALA A 323 4.32 -3.61 13.90
N ALA A 324 3.82 -3.06 15.00
CA ALA A 324 4.63 -2.43 16.04
C ALA A 324 5.54 -3.45 16.76
N LEU A 325 5.01 -4.62 17.13
CA LEU A 325 5.82 -5.72 17.67
C LEU A 325 7.01 -6.05 16.74
N VAL A 326 6.77 -6.10 15.43
CA VAL A 326 7.79 -6.37 14.40
C VAL A 326 8.79 -5.22 14.21
N CYS A 327 8.35 -3.96 14.21
CA CYS A 327 9.23 -2.83 13.97
C CYS A 327 10.04 -2.38 15.21
N THR A 328 9.64 -2.79 16.42
CA THR A 328 10.30 -2.40 17.68
C THR A 328 11.41 -3.35 18.12
N ARG A 329 11.52 -4.55 17.50
CA ARG A 329 12.38 -5.66 17.90
C ARG A 329 13.24 -6.19 16.75
N THR A 330 14.45 -6.66 17.08
CA THR A 330 15.37 -7.26 16.09
C THR A 330 14.86 -8.64 15.61
N ASP A 331 15.42 -9.17 14.51
CA ASP A 331 15.06 -10.51 14.02
C ASP A 331 15.34 -11.63 15.04
N GLU A 332 16.40 -11.49 15.84
CA GLU A 332 16.72 -12.42 16.93
C GLU A 332 15.69 -12.35 18.05
N GLU A 333 15.33 -11.14 18.50
CA GLU A 333 14.27 -10.92 19.49
C GLU A 333 12.92 -11.48 19.00
N LEU A 334 12.59 -11.29 17.72
CA LEU A 334 11.34 -11.80 17.13
C LEU A 334 11.31 -13.32 16.97
N LYS A 335 12.42 -13.97 16.61
CA LYS A 335 12.47 -15.44 16.52
C LYS A 335 12.20 -16.12 17.86
N LEU A 336 12.56 -15.46 18.96
CA LEU A 336 12.29 -15.90 20.33
C LEU A 336 10.86 -15.52 20.82
N LEU A 337 10.33 -14.36 20.41
CA LEU A 337 9.03 -13.87 20.88
C LEU A 337 7.82 -14.36 20.08
N LEU A 338 7.97 -14.69 18.80
CA LEU A 338 6.89 -15.22 17.97
C LEU A 338 6.71 -16.72 18.24
N VAL A 339 6.20 -17.02 19.44
CA VAL A 339 5.93 -18.35 20.01
C VAL A 339 4.54 -18.37 20.66
N PRO A 340 3.90 -19.54 20.85
CA PRO A 340 2.55 -19.64 21.44
C PRO A 340 2.39 -19.01 22.82
N GLN A 341 3.47 -18.97 23.61
CA GLN A 341 3.51 -18.34 24.93
C GLN A 341 3.24 -16.82 24.88
N LEU A 342 3.37 -16.17 23.71
CA LEU A 342 3.00 -14.77 23.51
C LEU A 342 1.54 -14.47 23.89
N ALA A 343 0.66 -15.47 23.83
CA ALA A 343 -0.73 -15.39 24.29
C ALA A 343 -0.88 -14.84 25.71
N THR A 344 0.07 -15.11 26.63
CA THR A 344 0.02 -14.62 28.01
C THR A 344 0.13 -13.09 28.12
N ARG A 345 0.61 -12.41 27.08
CA ARG A 345 0.66 -10.95 26.96
C ARG A 345 -0.44 -10.37 26.08
N ILE A 346 -1.27 -11.22 25.47
CA ILE A 346 -2.43 -10.82 24.67
C ILE A 346 -3.67 -10.90 25.58
N THR A 347 -3.84 -9.90 26.45
CA THR A 347 -4.94 -9.84 27.43
C THR A 347 -5.88 -8.65 27.18
N ALA A 348 -6.07 -8.27 25.91
CA ALA A 348 -6.81 -7.07 25.51
C ALA A 348 -8.32 -7.12 25.87
N CYS A 349 -8.87 -8.32 26.03
CA CYS A 349 -10.27 -8.63 26.28
C CYS A 349 -10.48 -9.45 27.58
N GLU A 350 -9.63 -9.25 28.58
CA GLU A 350 -9.60 -10.02 29.85
C GLU A 350 -10.80 -9.78 30.79
N GLU A 351 -11.47 -8.62 30.70
CA GLU A 351 -12.56 -8.26 31.62
C GLU A 351 -13.88 -9.00 31.35
N THR A 352 -14.68 -9.19 32.40
CA THR A 352 -15.99 -9.87 32.30
C THR A 352 -17.05 -9.00 31.62
N TYR A 353 -17.95 -9.63 30.84
CA TYR A 353 -19.08 -9.00 30.12
C TYR A 353 -19.90 -7.98 30.93
N ASN A 354 -20.08 -8.19 32.24
CA ASN A 354 -20.84 -7.26 33.11
C ASN A 354 -20.13 -5.91 33.28
N ILE A 355 -18.79 -5.92 33.34
CA ILE A 355 -17.96 -4.71 33.43
C ILE A 355 -18.04 -3.94 32.11
N TRP A 356 -17.92 -4.66 30.98
CA TRP A 356 -18.09 -4.08 29.64
C TRP A 356 -19.45 -3.41 29.45
N LEU A 357 -20.54 -4.06 29.84
CA LEU A 357 -21.87 -3.50 29.68
C LEU A 357 -22.06 -2.26 30.56
N SER A 358 -21.62 -2.31 31.83
CA SER A 358 -21.66 -1.14 32.73
C SER A 358 -20.81 0.03 32.21
N ARG A 359 -19.62 -0.24 31.66
CA ARG A 359 -18.76 0.80 31.08
C ARG A 359 -19.36 1.37 29.80
N LEU A 360 -19.85 0.52 28.88
CA LEU A 360 -20.49 0.94 27.63
C LEU A 360 -21.68 1.89 27.88
N TRP A 361 -22.47 1.62 28.92
CA TRP A 361 -23.59 2.49 29.32
C TRP A 361 -23.15 3.80 29.97
N LYS A 362 -21.98 3.85 30.62
CA LYS A 362 -21.46 5.05 31.32
C LYS A 362 -20.60 5.95 30.44
N THR A 363 -19.78 5.38 29.55
CA THR A 363 -18.73 6.11 28.80
C THR A 363 -18.83 5.95 27.28
N GLY A 364 -19.78 5.15 26.78
CA GLY A 364 -19.90 4.85 25.34
C GLY A 364 -18.82 3.93 24.76
N ALA A 365 -17.85 3.48 25.57
CA ALA A 365 -16.78 2.56 25.17
C ALA A 365 -16.80 1.26 25.96
N ARG A 366 -16.34 0.18 25.33
CA ARG A 366 -16.19 -1.14 25.93
C ARG A 366 -14.90 -1.27 26.74
N PHE A 367 -13.79 -0.80 26.19
CA PHE A 367 -12.47 -0.88 26.80
C PHE A 367 -12.05 0.45 27.43
N ASP A 368 -11.26 0.36 28.50
CA ASP A 368 -10.58 1.53 29.08
C ASP A 368 -9.30 1.85 28.29
N SER A 369 -9.16 3.12 27.91
CA SER A 369 -8.00 3.67 27.22
C SER A 369 -6.71 3.56 28.04
N ILE A 370 -6.76 3.71 29.36
CA ILE A 370 -5.55 3.71 30.22
C ILE A 370 -5.00 2.28 30.35
N LEU A 371 -5.87 1.32 30.66
CA LEU A 371 -5.52 -0.11 30.73
C LEU A 371 -5.04 -0.65 29.37
N TRP A 372 -5.67 -0.24 28.26
CA TRP A 372 -5.17 -0.58 26.91
C TRP A 372 -3.81 0.06 26.61
N ALA A 373 -3.57 1.32 27.01
CA ALA A 373 -2.26 1.97 26.85
C ALA A 373 -1.15 1.17 27.55
N GLN A 374 -1.37 0.78 28.81
CA GLN A 374 -0.45 -0.07 29.57
C GLN A 374 -0.15 -1.38 28.84
N LYS A 375 -1.19 -2.12 28.39
CA LYS A 375 -1.02 -3.38 27.65
C LYS A 375 -0.31 -3.20 26.31
N CYS A 376 -0.55 -2.09 25.60
CA CYS A 376 0.16 -1.77 24.36
C CYS A 376 1.67 -1.50 24.56
N THR A 377 2.11 -1.03 25.73
CA THR A 377 3.55 -0.75 25.97
C THR A 377 4.44 -1.98 25.76
N PHE A 378 3.95 -3.19 26.08
CA PHE A 378 4.69 -4.43 25.82
C PHE A 378 4.99 -4.60 24.32
N PHE A 379 4.00 -4.38 23.45
CA PHE A 379 4.14 -4.53 22.01
C PHE A 379 5.02 -3.43 21.40
N THR A 380 5.05 -2.23 22.00
CA THR A 380 5.88 -1.11 21.54
C THR A 380 7.26 -1.02 22.19
N ARG A 381 7.56 -1.90 23.16
CA ARG A 381 8.79 -1.86 23.98
C ARG A 381 8.90 -0.54 24.77
N GLY A 382 7.82 -0.19 25.47
CA GLY A 382 7.68 1.04 26.26
C GLY A 382 7.22 2.23 25.42
N SER A 383 7.49 3.44 25.91
CA SER A 383 7.18 4.69 25.20
C SER A 383 8.22 5.01 24.12
N MET A 384 8.38 4.06 23.20
CA MET A 384 9.23 4.23 22.02
C MET A 384 8.48 5.00 20.92
N THR A 385 9.19 5.92 20.30
CA THR A 385 8.74 6.73 19.16
C THR A 385 9.00 6.04 17.82
N PHE A 386 8.32 6.45 16.75
CA PHE A 386 8.55 5.92 15.40
C PHE A 386 10.02 6.06 14.94
N LYS A 387 10.67 7.16 15.32
CA LYS A 387 12.08 7.43 15.00
C LYS A 387 13.05 6.58 15.83
N GLU A 388 12.82 6.39 17.12
CA GLU A 388 13.60 5.47 17.95
C GLU A 388 13.48 4.02 17.43
N ALA A 389 12.27 3.59 17.07
CA ALA A 389 12.04 2.27 16.47
C ALA A 389 12.80 2.10 15.14
N TYR A 390 12.72 3.08 14.24
CA TYR A 390 13.45 3.06 12.97
C TYR A 390 14.97 2.99 13.18
N MET A 391 15.51 3.81 14.09
CA MET A 391 16.96 3.80 14.38
C MET A 391 17.43 2.48 15.00
N ARG A 392 16.56 1.76 15.73
CA ARG A 392 16.88 0.46 16.35
C ARG A 392 16.88 -0.70 15.34
N THR A 393 15.87 -0.79 14.47
CA THR A 393 15.64 -1.98 13.62
C THR A 393 15.87 -1.76 12.13
N GLY A 394 15.92 -0.51 11.68
CA GLY A 394 15.94 -0.14 10.26
C GLY A 394 14.65 -0.45 9.50
N ARG A 395 13.58 -0.87 10.22
CA ARG A 395 12.24 -1.10 9.67
C ARG A 395 11.38 0.14 9.84
N ILE A 396 10.59 0.41 8.81
CA ILE A 396 9.73 1.57 8.71
C ILE A 396 8.33 1.14 9.13
N LEU A 397 7.94 1.53 10.35
CA LEU A 397 6.58 1.33 10.86
C LEU A 397 5.65 2.41 10.31
N ASN A 398 4.48 1.99 9.81
CA ASN A 398 3.39 2.86 9.40
C ASN A 398 2.09 2.45 10.11
N ILE A 399 1.43 3.41 10.77
CA ILE A 399 0.13 3.20 11.42
C ILE A 399 -0.87 4.21 10.86
N SER A 400 -2.06 3.75 10.47
CA SER A 400 -3.12 4.62 9.95
C SER A 400 -4.04 5.11 11.08
N VAL A 401 -4.38 6.40 11.06
CA VAL A 401 -5.34 7.02 11.99
C VAL A 401 -6.20 8.05 11.26
N ILE A 402 -7.38 8.33 11.81
CA ILE A 402 -8.30 9.37 11.33
C ILE A 402 -8.53 10.39 12.44
N PRO A 403 -8.39 11.71 12.20
CA PRO A 403 -8.87 12.71 13.16
C PRO A 403 -10.37 12.56 13.39
N ALA A 404 -10.86 12.83 14.60
CA ALA A 404 -12.25 12.62 14.97
C ALA A 404 -13.26 13.45 14.15
N ASP A 405 -12.79 14.55 13.55
CA ASP A 405 -13.49 15.40 12.59
C ASP A 405 -13.86 14.66 11.28
N ARG A 406 -15.07 14.94 10.78
CA ARG A 406 -15.67 14.25 9.64
C ARG A 406 -14.98 14.55 8.31
N HIS A 407 -14.39 15.73 8.13
CA HIS A 407 -13.82 16.17 6.85
C HIS A 407 -12.31 15.95 6.75
N SER A 408 -11.62 15.80 7.89
CA SER A 408 -10.18 15.54 7.95
C SER A 408 -9.79 14.17 7.36
N PRO A 409 -8.82 14.08 6.43
CA PRO A 409 -8.42 12.83 5.78
C PRO A 409 -7.67 11.87 6.72
N THR A 410 -7.51 10.62 6.28
CA THR A 410 -6.63 9.62 6.93
C THR A 410 -5.19 10.11 6.99
N LYS A 411 -4.56 10.07 8.16
CA LYS A 411 -3.13 10.36 8.36
C LYS A 411 -2.35 9.05 8.52
N LEU A 412 -1.22 8.93 7.83
CA LEU A 412 -0.28 7.82 7.98
C LEU A 412 0.87 8.25 8.89
N LEU A 413 0.92 7.72 10.10
CA LEU A 413 1.95 8.00 11.09
C LEU A 413 3.15 7.08 10.89
N ASN A 414 4.32 7.67 10.72
CA ASN A 414 5.60 6.98 10.58
C ASN A 414 6.75 7.90 11.00
N TYR A 415 7.99 7.43 10.90
CA TYR A 415 9.16 8.20 11.34
C TYR A 415 9.41 9.50 10.52
N MET A 416 8.76 9.67 9.36
CA MET A 416 8.84 10.87 8.52
C MET A 416 7.78 11.90 8.88
N THR A 417 6.53 11.46 9.04
CA THR A 417 5.36 12.32 9.28
C THR A 417 5.18 12.65 10.76
N ALA A 418 5.56 11.74 11.65
CA ALA A 418 5.37 11.81 13.10
C ALA A 418 6.56 11.17 13.85
N PRO A 419 7.81 11.65 13.62
CA PRO A 419 9.04 11.04 14.14
C PRO A 419 9.02 10.74 15.63
N ASP A 420 8.68 11.74 16.44
CA ASP A 420 8.80 11.71 17.89
C ASP A 420 7.43 11.43 18.57
N THR A 421 6.42 10.95 17.82
CA THR A 421 5.12 10.50 18.37
C THR A 421 5.25 9.10 18.97
N LEU A 422 4.60 8.87 20.12
CA LEU A 422 4.60 7.57 20.82
C LEU A 422 3.78 6.52 20.07
N ILE A 423 4.42 5.38 19.76
CA ILE A 423 3.80 4.32 18.94
C ILE A 423 2.54 3.77 19.62
N TRP A 424 2.53 3.59 20.95
CA TRP A 424 1.36 3.00 21.63
C TRP A 424 0.13 3.93 21.56
N THR A 425 0.31 5.26 21.60
CA THR A 425 -0.81 6.20 21.40
C THR A 425 -1.36 6.13 19.97
N ALA A 426 -0.48 5.95 18.98
CA ALA A 426 -0.88 5.72 17.59
C ALA A 426 -1.63 4.39 17.42
N LEU A 427 -1.27 3.34 18.16
CA LEU A 427 -2.00 2.07 18.19
C LEU A 427 -3.40 2.22 18.79
N LEU A 428 -3.54 2.93 19.92
CA LEU A 428 -4.85 3.23 20.50
C LEU A 428 -5.70 4.05 19.54
N GLY A 429 -5.12 5.08 18.88
CA GLY A 429 -5.80 5.85 17.84
C GLY A 429 -6.25 4.98 16.67
N SER A 430 -5.41 4.04 16.24
CA SER A 430 -5.73 3.06 15.18
C SER A 430 -6.70 1.96 15.64
N ALA A 431 -6.94 1.78 16.95
CA ALA A 431 -7.90 0.83 17.51
C ALA A 431 -9.20 1.50 18.01
N ALA A 432 -9.29 2.83 17.97
CA ALA A 432 -10.42 3.64 18.43
C ALA A 432 -11.60 3.57 17.45
N VAL A 433 -12.24 2.40 17.42
CA VAL A 433 -13.51 2.13 16.74
C VAL A 433 -14.67 2.55 17.64
N PRO A 434 -15.67 3.33 17.16
CA PRO A 434 -16.82 3.74 17.94
C PRO A 434 -17.52 2.56 18.63
N GLY A 435 -17.81 2.70 19.92
CA GLY A 435 -18.42 1.65 20.75
C GLY A 435 -17.43 0.60 21.30
N ILE A 436 -16.20 0.54 20.78
CA ILE A 436 -15.14 -0.33 21.30
C ILE A 436 -14.21 0.46 22.21
N LEU A 437 -13.63 1.55 21.68
CA LEU A 437 -12.71 2.44 22.40
C LEU A 437 -13.00 3.88 21.97
N ASN A 438 -13.02 4.80 22.94
CA ASN A 438 -13.28 6.22 22.67
C ASN A 438 -12.14 6.86 21.86
N PRO A 439 -12.39 7.94 21.11
CA PRO A 439 -11.34 8.65 20.37
C PRO A 439 -10.24 9.14 21.31
N VAL A 440 -8.97 8.88 20.99
CA VAL A 440 -7.83 9.18 21.88
C VAL A 440 -6.95 10.31 21.38
N VAL A 441 -6.19 10.94 22.27
CA VAL A 441 -5.17 11.94 21.93
C VAL A 441 -3.86 11.23 21.58
N LEU A 442 -3.14 11.71 20.56
CA LEU A 442 -1.79 11.24 20.25
C LEU A 442 -0.77 11.99 21.09
N MET A 443 0.23 11.31 21.65
CA MET A 443 1.27 11.94 22.47
C MET A 443 2.62 11.99 21.75
N HIS A 444 3.39 13.02 22.06
CA HIS A 444 4.68 13.37 21.49
C HIS A 444 5.73 13.39 22.60
N LYS A 445 6.89 12.77 22.34
CA LYS A 445 8.02 12.70 23.27
C LYS A 445 9.01 13.81 22.94
N LEU A 446 9.20 14.74 23.87
CA LEU A 446 10.16 15.83 23.76
C LEU A 446 11.60 15.31 23.95
N ARG A 447 12.58 16.17 23.64
CA ARG A 447 14.02 15.81 23.68
C ARG A 447 14.56 15.55 25.08
N ASP A 448 13.88 16.08 26.10
CA ASP A 448 14.12 15.85 27.53
C ASP A 448 13.51 14.52 28.02
N GLY A 449 12.77 13.81 27.15
CA GLY A 449 12.07 12.57 27.48
C GLY A 449 10.64 12.79 27.99
N THR A 450 10.20 14.03 28.24
CA THR A 450 8.83 14.32 28.68
C THR A 450 7.81 14.07 27.58
N VAL A 451 6.57 13.75 27.97
CA VAL A 451 5.51 13.36 27.06
C VAL A 451 4.38 14.38 27.12
N VAL A 452 4.05 14.97 25.96
CA VAL A 452 3.05 16.03 25.80
C VAL A 452 2.04 15.68 24.70
N PRO A 453 0.80 16.17 24.75
CA PRO A 453 -0.16 15.94 23.66
C PRO A 453 0.31 16.54 22.34
N TRP A 454 0.01 15.87 21.22
CA TRP A 454 0.36 16.34 19.88
C TRP A 454 -0.47 17.58 19.53
N ASN A 455 0.20 18.70 19.22
CA ASN A 455 -0.28 20.10 19.21
C ASN A 455 -1.52 20.48 18.36
N TRP A 456 -2.29 19.53 17.82
CA TRP A 456 -3.48 19.81 17.00
C TRP A 456 -4.83 19.68 17.72
N GLY A 457 -4.87 19.33 19.02
CA GLY A 457 -6.10 19.35 19.83
C GLY A 457 -7.28 18.64 19.17
N SER A 458 -6.99 17.48 18.57
CA SER A 458 -7.92 16.66 17.81
C SER A 458 -7.77 15.24 18.31
N ARG A 459 -8.86 14.58 18.70
CA ARG A 459 -8.84 13.15 18.99
C ARG A 459 -8.69 12.34 17.71
N PHE A 460 -8.29 11.08 17.83
CA PHE A 460 -8.07 10.17 16.72
C PHE A 460 -8.90 8.89 16.88
N LYS A 461 -9.38 8.39 15.74
CA LYS A 461 -10.22 7.21 15.52
C LYS A 461 -9.51 6.26 14.55
N ASP A 462 -9.98 5.00 14.50
CA ASP A 462 -9.42 3.96 13.62
C ASP A 462 -9.42 4.39 12.14
N GLY A 463 -8.27 4.26 11.48
CA GLY A 463 -8.10 4.51 10.05
C GLY A 463 -8.98 3.62 9.16
N SER A 464 -9.28 2.40 9.62
CA SER A 464 -10.08 1.38 8.92
C SER A 464 -11.52 1.80 8.64
N LEU A 465 -12.03 2.87 9.25
CA LEU A 465 -13.37 3.39 8.95
C LEU A 465 -13.46 4.00 7.54
N ARG A 466 -12.37 4.56 7.01
CA ARG A 466 -12.31 5.06 5.62
C ARG A 466 -11.39 4.24 4.73
N VAL A 467 -10.17 3.92 5.20
CA VAL A 467 -9.15 3.19 4.42
C VAL A 467 -8.34 2.32 5.36
N ASP A 468 -8.58 1.01 5.36
CA ASP A 468 -7.82 0.01 6.14
C ASP A 468 -6.32 0.11 5.87
N ILE A 469 -5.86 0.02 4.61
CA ILE A 469 -4.43 0.13 4.26
C ILE A 469 -4.25 1.23 3.19
N PRO A 470 -3.63 2.38 3.52
CA PRO A 470 -3.45 3.48 2.58
C PRO A 470 -2.26 3.22 1.63
N LEU A 471 -2.46 2.30 0.68
CA LEU A 471 -1.45 1.90 -0.31
C LEU A 471 -0.86 3.07 -1.11
N GLN A 472 -1.69 4.05 -1.49
CA GLN A 472 -1.24 5.26 -2.19
C GLN A 472 -0.25 6.09 -1.33
N ALA A 473 -0.49 6.22 -0.03
CA ALA A 473 0.43 6.92 0.86
C ALA A 473 1.76 6.16 1.03
N LEU A 474 1.73 4.82 1.11
CA LEU A 474 2.93 3.99 1.14
C LEU A 474 3.76 4.13 -0.15
N ASN A 475 3.10 4.21 -1.31
CA ASN A 475 3.74 4.50 -2.58
C ASN A 475 4.39 5.90 -2.57
N LEU A 476 3.65 6.94 -2.20
CA LEU A 476 4.14 8.32 -2.17
C LEU A 476 5.32 8.56 -1.21
N TYR A 477 5.31 7.97 0.00
CA TYR A 477 6.37 8.21 0.98
C TYR A 477 7.62 7.32 0.77
N PHE A 478 7.43 6.06 0.36
CA PHE A 478 8.49 5.04 0.37
C PHE A 478 8.69 4.32 -0.97
N ASN A 479 8.02 4.74 -2.04
CA ASN A 479 8.03 4.07 -3.34
C ASN A 479 7.68 2.57 -3.26
N VAL A 480 6.67 2.25 -2.45
CA VAL A 480 6.11 0.89 -2.35
C VAL A 480 5.35 0.56 -3.62
N THR A 481 5.84 -0.41 -4.37
CA THR A 481 5.25 -0.89 -5.62
C THR A 481 4.75 -2.32 -5.53
N HIS A 482 5.22 -3.09 -4.53
CA HIS A 482 4.80 -4.47 -4.29
C HIS A 482 4.25 -4.66 -2.87
N PRO A 483 3.03 -4.17 -2.58
CA PRO A 483 2.37 -4.40 -1.31
C PRO A 483 1.91 -5.85 -1.18
N VAL A 484 2.43 -6.53 -0.16
CA VAL A 484 1.96 -7.83 0.31
C VAL A 484 0.98 -7.58 1.45
N VAL A 485 -0.30 -7.84 1.21
CA VAL A 485 -1.38 -7.55 2.16
C VAL A 485 -1.79 -8.83 2.88
N SER A 486 -1.67 -8.86 4.20
CA SER A 486 -2.32 -9.87 5.03
C SER A 486 -3.70 -9.35 5.43
N GLN A 487 -4.75 -9.93 4.84
CA GLN A 487 -6.12 -9.45 5.03
C GLN A 487 -6.88 -10.36 6.00
N VAL A 488 -7.31 -9.79 7.12
CA VAL A 488 -7.97 -10.50 8.23
C VAL A 488 -9.36 -9.97 8.53
N ASN A 489 -9.82 -8.91 7.85
CA ASN A 489 -11.13 -8.30 8.10
C ASN A 489 -12.26 -9.34 7.97
N PRO A 490 -13.07 -9.57 9.03
CA PRO A 490 -14.13 -10.57 8.99
C PRO A 490 -15.08 -10.35 7.81
N HIS A 491 -15.61 -9.13 7.64
CA HIS A 491 -16.58 -8.80 6.60
C HIS A 491 -16.08 -9.08 5.16
N VAL A 492 -14.76 -9.02 4.91
CA VAL A 492 -14.16 -9.29 3.59
C VAL A 492 -13.95 -10.79 3.36
N HIS A 493 -13.66 -11.53 4.44
CA HIS A 493 -13.27 -12.94 4.40
C HIS A 493 -14.31 -13.83 3.69
N LEU A 494 -15.60 -13.51 3.86
CA LEU A 494 -16.71 -14.22 3.23
C LEU A 494 -16.73 -14.08 1.71
N PHE A 495 -16.37 -12.90 1.18
CA PHE A 495 -16.47 -12.55 -0.25
C PHE A 495 -15.19 -12.83 -1.05
N PHE A 496 -14.17 -13.46 -0.46
CA PHE A 496 -12.96 -13.81 -1.18
C PHE A 496 -13.12 -15.11 -1.98
N PHE A 497 -13.16 -14.99 -3.30
CA PHE A 497 -12.99 -16.09 -4.26
C PHE A 497 -11.86 -15.74 -5.22
N ALA A 498 -10.99 -16.70 -5.45
CA ALA A 498 -9.95 -16.63 -6.46
C ALA A 498 -10.37 -17.59 -7.60
N PRO A 499 -11.18 -17.13 -8.57
CA PRO A 499 -11.90 -18.01 -9.51
C PRO A 499 -11.00 -18.84 -10.43
N ARG A 500 -9.75 -18.42 -10.63
CA ARG A 500 -8.71 -19.17 -11.38
C ARG A 500 -7.53 -19.58 -10.49
N GLY A 501 -7.84 -19.96 -9.24
CA GLY A 501 -6.82 -20.28 -8.25
C GLY A 501 -6.07 -19.04 -7.77
N SER A 502 -4.99 -19.25 -7.02
CA SER A 502 -4.12 -18.17 -6.53
C SER A 502 -2.70 -18.71 -6.41
N ALA A 503 -1.66 -17.86 -6.43
CA ALA A 503 -0.27 -18.30 -6.28
C ALA A 503 -0.05 -19.44 -5.24
N GLY A 504 0.56 -20.54 -5.68
CA GLY A 504 0.81 -21.77 -4.91
C GLY A 504 -0.43 -22.62 -4.55
N LYS A 505 -1.59 -22.33 -5.16
CA LYS A 505 -2.87 -23.04 -4.97
C LYS A 505 -3.59 -23.21 -6.31
N PRO A 506 -3.19 -24.20 -7.13
CA PRO A 506 -3.82 -24.48 -8.40
C PRO A 506 -5.23 -25.07 -8.26
N VAL A 507 -6.05 -24.80 -9.28
CA VAL A 507 -7.41 -25.32 -9.38
C VAL A 507 -7.36 -26.84 -9.55
N ALA A 508 -8.23 -27.56 -8.83
CA ALA A 508 -8.23 -29.03 -8.84
C ALA A 508 -8.65 -29.65 -10.19
N HIS A 509 -9.16 -28.84 -11.13
CA HIS A 509 -9.73 -29.23 -12.41
C HIS A 509 -8.86 -28.76 -13.59
N HIS A 510 -8.88 -29.47 -14.72
CA HIS A 510 -8.09 -29.19 -15.93
C HIS A 510 -6.62 -28.80 -15.69
N LYS A 511 -5.91 -29.55 -14.82
CA LYS A 511 -4.50 -29.31 -14.45
C LYS A 511 -4.18 -27.84 -14.11
N GLY A 512 -4.99 -27.19 -13.25
CA GLY A 512 -4.76 -25.80 -12.81
C GLY A 512 -5.41 -24.72 -13.69
N LYS A 513 -5.59 -24.99 -14.99
CA LYS A 513 -6.02 -24.01 -16.00
C LYS A 513 -7.51 -23.67 -15.99
N GLY A 514 -8.33 -24.44 -15.26
CA GLY A 514 -9.79 -24.30 -15.24
C GLY A 514 -10.31 -23.22 -14.28
N TRP A 515 -11.60 -22.90 -14.41
CA TRP A 515 -12.34 -22.11 -13.42
C TRP A 515 -12.70 -22.98 -12.21
N ARG A 516 -12.60 -22.43 -10.99
CA ARG A 516 -12.98 -23.11 -9.74
C ARG A 516 -14.45 -23.50 -9.74
N GLY A 517 -14.72 -24.78 -9.49
CA GLY A 517 -16.07 -25.34 -9.59
C GLY A 517 -16.64 -25.48 -11.03
N ASN A 518 -15.92 -25.07 -12.07
CA ASN A 518 -16.34 -24.84 -13.46
C ASN A 518 -16.87 -23.42 -13.76
N PHE A 519 -16.88 -23.03 -15.04
CA PHE A 519 -17.16 -21.66 -15.51
C PHE A 519 -18.48 -21.09 -14.98
N LEU A 520 -19.60 -21.80 -15.13
CA LEU A 520 -20.92 -21.31 -14.72
C LEU A 520 -21.00 -20.95 -13.23
N LEU A 521 -20.46 -21.81 -12.35
CA LEU A 521 -20.46 -21.56 -10.90
C LEU A 521 -19.52 -20.40 -10.52
N SER A 522 -18.37 -20.27 -11.20
CA SER A 522 -17.50 -19.10 -11.02
C SER A 522 -18.13 -17.81 -11.53
N ALA A 523 -18.79 -17.83 -12.69
CA ALA A 523 -19.43 -16.65 -13.28
C ALA A 523 -20.62 -16.18 -12.43
N ALA A 524 -21.42 -17.12 -11.91
CA ALA A 524 -22.52 -16.79 -11.00
C ALA A 524 -22.02 -16.24 -9.65
N GLU A 525 -20.90 -16.76 -9.11
CA GLU A 525 -20.25 -16.19 -7.92
C GLU A 525 -19.78 -14.75 -8.15
N GLN A 526 -19.11 -14.49 -9.29
CA GLN A 526 -18.64 -13.15 -9.66
C GLN A 526 -19.81 -12.19 -9.87
N TRP A 527 -20.87 -12.62 -10.56
CA TRP A 527 -22.06 -11.81 -10.81
C TRP A 527 -22.76 -11.42 -9.49
N LEU A 528 -23.02 -12.38 -8.60
CA LEU A 528 -23.58 -12.10 -7.27
C LEU A 528 -22.69 -11.16 -6.44
N LYS A 529 -21.36 -11.35 -6.49
CA LYS A 529 -20.42 -10.44 -5.82
C LYS A 529 -20.49 -9.01 -6.37
N HIS A 530 -20.66 -8.84 -7.69
CA HIS A 530 -20.85 -7.53 -8.30
C HIS A 530 -22.20 -6.90 -7.94
N GLU A 531 -23.29 -7.68 -7.91
CA GLU A 531 -24.63 -7.22 -7.50
C GLU A 531 -24.66 -6.76 -6.04
N LEU A 532 -24.13 -7.58 -5.12
CA LEU A 532 -23.94 -7.20 -3.71
C LEU A 532 -23.13 -5.90 -3.59
N SER A 533 -22.02 -5.79 -4.35
CA SER A 533 -21.18 -4.59 -4.35
C SER A 533 -21.91 -3.35 -4.91
N LYS A 534 -22.79 -3.52 -5.89
CA LYS A 534 -23.67 -2.47 -6.42
C LYS A 534 -24.67 -2.02 -5.36
N ASN A 535 -25.32 -2.96 -4.68
CA ASN A 535 -26.31 -2.67 -3.65
C ASN A 535 -25.68 -1.90 -2.45
N PHE A 536 -24.46 -2.24 -2.03
CA PHE A 536 -23.74 -1.44 -1.03
C PHE A 536 -23.35 -0.03 -1.52
N LYS A 537 -23.01 0.15 -2.81
CA LYS A 537 -22.78 1.49 -3.39
C LYS A 537 -24.05 2.33 -3.37
N VAL A 538 -25.18 1.77 -3.80
CA VAL A 538 -26.50 2.45 -3.78
C VAL A 538 -26.85 2.91 -2.36
N ILE A 539 -26.62 2.07 -1.34
CA ILE A 539 -26.82 2.44 0.07
C ILE A 539 -25.95 3.62 0.50
N ARG A 540 -24.66 3.66 0.09
CA ARG A 540 -23.73 4.75 0.39
C ARG A 540 -24.13 6.04 -0.32
N ASP A 541 -24.30 5.96 -1.63
CA ASP A 541 -24.41 7.12 -2.53
C ASP A 541 -25.77 7.84 -2.34
N LEU A 542 -26.78 7.14 -1.83
CA LEU A 542 -28.07 7.71 -1.40
C LEU A 542 -28.13 8.08 0.10
N GLU A 543 -27.03 8.04 0.84
CA GLU A 543 -26.95 8.31 2.30
C GLU A 543 -27.99 7.54 3.15
N LEU A 544 -28.41 6.34 2.72
CA LEU A 544 -29.56 5.63 3.32
C LEU A 544 -29.25 5.06 4.71
N LEU A 545 -28.02 4.60 4.96
CA LEU A 545 -27.62 4.05 6.25
C LEU A 545 -27.70 5.12 7.37
N PRO A 546 -28.33 4.84 8.52
CA PRO A 546 -28.30 5.75 9.67
C PRO A 546 -26.86 5.88 10.20
N GLN A 547 -26.55 7.06 10.74
CA GLN A 547 -25.25 7.33 11.37
C GLN A 547 -25.17 6.65 12.74
N ILE A 548 -24.77 5.39 12.75
CA ILE A 548 -24.55 4.62 13.97
C ILE A 548 -23.29 5.19 14.65
N LEU A 549 -23.45 5.73 15.87
CA LEU A 549 -22.40 6.39 16.65
C LEU A 549 -21.73 7.57 15.90
N GLY A 550 -22.52 8.32 15.11
CA GLY A 550 -22.05 9.52 14.42
C GLY A 550 -21.00 9.26 13.34
N GLN A 551 -20.96 8.07 12.76
CA GLN A 551 -20.05 7.69 11.66
C GLN A 551 -20.80 6.99 10.52
N ASP A 552 -20.28 7.16 9.31
CA ASP A 552 -20.83 6.57 8.08
C ASP A 552 -20.15 5.21 7.82
N TRP A 553 -20.79 4.10 8.21
CA TRP A 553 -20.23 2.74 8.08
C TRP A 553 -20.24 2.18 6.65
N SER A 554 -20.86 2.90 5.72
CA SER A 554 -21.04 2.52 4.31
C SER A 554 -19.71 2.42 3.54
N SER A 555 -18.67 3.16 3.94
CA SER A 555 -17.33 3.09 3.36
C SER A 555 -16.62 1.77 3.65
N VAL A 556 -16.85 1.16 4.81
CA VAL A 556 -16.12 -0.04 5.28
C VAL A 556 -16.32 -1.22 4.33
N PHE A 557 -17.56 -1.46 3.87
CA PHE A 557 -17.88 -2.54 2.93
C PHE A 557 -17.38 -2.30 1.50
N LEU A 558 -16.99 -1.07 1.15
CA LEU A 558 -16.60 -0.67 -0.21
C LEU A 558 -15.10 -0.42 -0.38
N GLN A 559 -14.31 -0.64 0.67
CA GLN A 559 -12.86 -0.54 0.63
C GLN A 559 -12.22 -1.58 -0.30
N ARG A 560 -11.09 -1.20 -0.90
CA ARG A 560 -10.23 -2.12 -1.66
C ARG A 560 -9.22 -2.73 -0.70
N PHE A 561 -9.23 -4.06 -0.62
CA PHE A 561 -8.44 -4.83 0.36
C PHE A 561 -7.36 -5.73 -0.27
N ASP A 562 -7.12 -5.55 -1.57
CA ASP A 562 -6.20 -6.38 -2.33
C ASP A 562 -4.86 -5.67 -2.57
N GLY A 563 -3.76 -6.39 -2.34
CA GLY A 563 -2.42 -6.01 -2.75
C GLY A 563 -1.99 -6.76 -4.02
N VAL A 564 -0.72 -6.62 -4.42
CA VAL A 564 -0.14 -7.49 -5.47
C VAL A 564 -0.13 -8.94 -5.00
N VAL A 565 0.07 -9.15 -3.69
CA VAL A 565 0.00 -10.45 -3.05
C VAL A 565 -0.90 -10.38 -1.81
N THR A 566 -2.15 -10.84 -1.92
CA THR A 566 -3.05 -10.91 -0.76
C THR A 566 -3.00 -12.29 -0.09
N ILE A 567 -2.74 -12.31 1.21
CA ILE A 567 -2.67 -13.49 2.09
C ILE A 567 -3.92 -13.52 2.96
N TRP A 568 -4.67 -14.63 2.89
CA TRP A 568 -5.94 -14.82 3.59
C TRP A 568 -5.85 -16.00 4.56
N PRO A 569 -6.17 -15.83 5.85
CA PRO A 569 -6.22 -16.93 6.82
C PRO A 569 -7.36 -17.90 6.49
N LYS A 570 -7.30 -19.11 7.04
CA LYS A 570 -8.44 -20.05 7.05
C LYS A 570 -9.13 -19.97 8.41
N THR A 571 -10.15 -19.13 8.51
CA THR A 571 -10.99 -19.01 9.71
C THR A 571 -11.95 -20.20 9.82
N ARG A 572 -12.35 -20.52 11.05
CA ARG A 572 -13.46 -21.43 11.38
C ARG A 572 -14.69 -20.61 11.71
N VAL A 573 -15.89 -21.16 11.54
CA VAL A 573 -17.14 -20.51 11.98
C VAL A 573 -17.08 -20.13 13.46
N TRP A 574 -16.49 -20.98 14.31
CA TRP A 574 -16.31 -20.70 15.74
C TRP A 574 -15.39 -19.51 16.06
N ASP A 575 -14.47 -19.18 15.15
CA ASP A 575 -13.56 -18.05 15.34
C ASP A 575 -14.35 -16.72 15.31
N TRP A 576 -15.46 -16.65 14.56
CA TRP A 576 -16.34 -15.47 14.51
C TRP A 576 -17.07 -15.21 15.83
N PHE A 577 -17.51 -16.26 16.53
CA PHE A 577 -18.08 -16.14 17.89
C PHE A 577 -17.03 -15.76 18.94
N ARG A 578 -15.74 -15.95 18.62
CA ARG A 578 -14.57 -15.56 19.45
C ARG A 578 -13.90 -14.26 18.99
N LEU A 579 -14.51 -13.50 18.07
CA LEU A 579 -13.89 -12.30 17.46
C LEU A 579 -13.48 -11.20 18.45
N LEU A 580 -14.10 -11.19 19.64
CA LEU A 580 -13.84 -10.25 20.75
C LEU A 580 -13.46 -10.98 22.05
N ARG A 581 -12.69 -12.07 21.92
CA ARG A 581 -12.02 -12.80 23.01
C ARG A 581 -10.54 -12.96 22.66
N ASP A 582 -9.70 -12.98 23.69
CA ASP A 582 -8.28 -13.24 23.53
C ASP A 582 -7.99 -14.73 23.24
N PRO A 583 -6.87 -15.06 22.57
CA PRO A 583 -6.50 -16.43 22.27
C PRO A 583 -5.69 -17.06 23.40
N ASP A 584 -6.11 -18.24 23.87
CA ASP A 584 -5.28 -19.10 24.72
C ASP A 584 -3.99 -19.53 23.98
N PRO A 585 -2.88 -19.89 24.66
CA PRO A 585 -1.66 -20.39 24.01
C PRO A 585 -1.88 -21.47 22.92
N PRO A 586 -2.69 -22.54 23.10
CA PRO A 586 -2.95 -23.52 22.05
C PRO A 586 -3.79 -22.96 20.89
N GLU A 587 -4.66 -21.97 21.15
CA GLU A 587 -5.44 -21.30 20.12
C GLU A 587 -4.55 -20.34 19.30
N LEU A 588 -3.64 -19.61 19.95
CA LEU A 588 -2.61 -18.83 19.27
C LEU A 588 -1.68 -19.72 18.43
N GLU A 589 -1.21 -20.87 18.95
CA GLU A 589 -0.42 -21.83 18.16
C GLU A 589 -1.17 -22.25 16.89
N ARG A 590 -2.48 -22.53 17.00
CA ARG A 590 -3.32 -22.85 15.85
C ARG A 590 -3.40 -21.68 14.87
N MET A 591 -3.62 -20.45 15.34
CA MET A 591 -3.70 -19.27 14.49
C MET A 591 -2.36 -18.99 13.79
N MET A 592 -1.23 -19.13 14.49
CA MET A 592 0.11 -19.05 13.92
C MET A 592 0.31 -20.10 12.82
N ARG A 593 0.00 -21.37 13.11
CA ARG A 593 0.13 -22.48 12.15
C ARG A 593 -0.71 -22.27 10.90
N VAL A 594 -1.94 -21.75 11.06
CA VAL A 594 -2.80 -21.38 9.92
C VAL A 594 -2.16 -20.24 9.12
N GLY A 595 -1.71 -19.16 9.78
CA GLY A 595 -1.03 -18.02 9.16
C GLY A 595 0.21 -18.42 8.35
N GLN A 596 1.05 -19.28 8.90
CA GLN A 596 2.20 -19.87 8.20
C GLN A 596 1.73 -20.67 6.96
N SER A 597 0.81 -21.62 7.13
CA SER A 597 0.33 -22.51 6.06
C SER A 597 -0.36 -21.80 4.89
N VAL A 598 -0.91 -20.60 5.09
CA VAL A 598 -1.49 -19.79 4.00
C VAL A 598 -0.46 -18.88 3.33
N THR A 599 0.67 -18.63 3.99
CA THR A 599 1.77 -17.76 3.54
C THR A 599 2.81 -18.53 2.72
N TRP A 600 3.18 -19.76 3.13
CA TRP A 600 4.16 -20.59 2.40
C TRP A 600 3.94 -20.67 0.88
N PRO A 601 2.71 -20.83 0.34
CA PRO A 601 2.49 -20.90 -1.11
C PRO A 601 2.68 -19.56 -1.84
N LYS A 602 2.83 -18.45 -1.10
CA LYS A 602 3.12 -17.11 -1.64
C LYS A 602 4.59 -16.75 -1.56
N LEU A 603 5.35 -17.38 -0.65
CA LEU A 603 6.74 -16.99 -0.36
C LEU A 603 7.62 -17.02 -1.61
N HIS A 604 7.52 -18.04 -2.46
CA HIS A 604 8.36 -18.16 -3.67
C HIS A 604 8.19 -16.99 -4.65
N MET A 605 6.95 -16.53 -4.86
CA MET A 605 6.67 -15.37 -5.71
C MET A 605 7.27 -14.07 -5.15
N ILE A 606 7.27 -13.93 -3.81
CA ILE A 606 7.87 -12.80 -3.12
C ILE A 606 9.40 -12.91 -3.10
N GLU A 607 9.94 -14.12 -2.95
CA GLU A 607 11.37 -14.46 -2.95
C GLU A 607 12.04 -14.02 -4.26
N ASN A 608 11.42 -14.33 -5.40
CA ASN A 608 11.93 -13.96 -6.73
C ASN A 608 12.12 -12.44 -6.88
N ARG A 609 11.19 -11.65 -6.35
CA ARG A 609 11.32 -10.19 -6.31
C ARG A 609 12.33 -9.73 -5.25
N ALA A 610 12.27 -10.31 -4.05
CA ALA A 610 13.13 -9.95 -2.93
C ALA A 610 14.62 -10.18 -3.21
N LYS A 611 14.98 -11.18 -4.04
CA LYS A 611 16.35 -11.37 -4.56
C LYS A 611 16.87 -10.10 -5.26
N ILE A 612 16.07 -9.53 -6.16
CA ILE A 612 16.45 -8.33 -6.92
C ILE A 612 16.50 -7.09 -6.01
N GLU A 613 15.51 -6.91 -5.13
CA GLU A 613 15.53 -5.83 -4.13
C GLU A 613 16.76 -5.91 -3.20
N LYS A 614 17.14 -7.13 -2.78
CA LYS A 614 18.33 -7.39 -1.96
C LYS A 614 19.62 -7.06 -2.69
N GLN A 615 19.78 -7.46 -3.96
CA GLN A 615 21.00 -7.14 -4.72
C GLN A 615 21.14 -5.64 -4.99
N ILE A 616 20.02 -4.93 -5.25
CA ILE A 616 20.01 -3.46 -5.35
C ILE A 616 20.40 -2.82 -4.02
N PHE A 617 19.87 -3.30 -2.90
CA PHE A 617 20.22 -2.84 -1.55
C PHE A 617 21.72 -3.05 -1.23
N LEU A 618 22.26 -4.23 -1.52
CA LEU A 618 23.69 -4.54 -1.35
C LEU A 618 24.58 -3.66 -2.21
N GLY A 619 24.20 -3.39 -3.47
CA GLY A 619 24.89 -2.43 -4.33
C GLY A 619 24.94 -1.02 -3.72
N ARG A 620 23.81 -0.53 -3.19
CA ARG A 620 23.72 0.76 -2.50
C ARG A 620 24.55 0.79 -1.21
N GLN A 621 24.64 -0.33 -0.48
CA GLN A 621 25.50 -0.47 0.71
C GLN A 621 26.99 -0.44 0.36
N TYR A 622 27.39 -1.19 -0.67
CA TYR A 622 28.75 -1.18 -1.20
C TYR A 622 29.21 0.23 -1.58
N ILE A 623 28.41 0.96 -2.38
CA ILE A 623 28.71 2.34 -2.78
C ILE A 623 28.88 3.26 -1.56
N ARG A 624 27.99 3.15 -0.55
CA ARG A 624 28.08 3.97 0.66
C ARG A 624 29.37 3.70 1.45
N ASN A 625 29.78 2.44 1.53
CA ASN A 625 31.01 2.05 2.21
C ASN A 625 32.24 2.57 1.46
N CYS A 626 32.29 2.46 0.12
CA CYS A 626 33.35 3.02 -0.69
C CYS A 626 33.48 4.55 -0.56
N LEU A 627 32.34 5.27 -0.53
CA LEU A 627 32.34 6.73 -0.35
C LEU A 627 32.80 7.15 1.06
N ARG A 628 32.44 6.39 2.11
CA ARG A 628 32.94 6.62 3.46
C ARG A 628 34.44 6.35 3.58
N GLY A 629 34.94 5.27 2.98
CA GLY A 629 36.38 4.96 2.95
C GLY A 629 37.20 6.08 2.32
N ARG A 630 36.73 6.63 1.19
CA ARG A 630 37.34 7.81 0.55
C ARG A 630 37.33 9.04 1.47
N SER A 631 36.21 9.32 2.13
CA SER A 631 36.10 10.47 3.07
C SER A 631 37.00 10.35 4.30
N ALA A 632 37.36 9.13 4.71
CA ALA A 632 38.30 8.91 5.81
C ALA A 632 39.76 9.10 5.36
N GLN A 633 40.09 8.77 4.10
CA GLN A 633 41.42 8.95 3.52
C GLN A 633 41.70 10.39 3.06
N SER A 634 40.67 11.19 2.79
CA SER A 634 40.81 12.57 2.31
C SER A 634 41.00 13.64 3.40
N THR A 635 41.39 13.24 4.62
CA THR A 635 41.70 14.18 5.72
C THR A 635 43.21 14.14 5.96
N PRO A 636 44.01 15.12 5.47
CA PRO A 636 45.40 15.23 5.86
C PRO A 636 45.49 15.51 7.36
N LEU A 637 46.48 14.92 8.05
CA LEU A 637 46.82 15.36 9.40
C LEU A 637 47.41 16.78 9.35
N GLN A 638 46.55 17.79 9.44
CA GLN A 638 46.97 19.11 9.88
C GLN A 638 47.28 19.00 11.39
N LYS A 639 48.56 19.03 11.74
CA LYS A 639 48.97 19.26 13.13
C LYS A 639 48.35 20.60 13.58
N PRO A 640 47.62 20.65 14.71
CA PRO A 640 47.21 21.91 15.27
C PRO A 640 48.44 22.59 15.91
N ASP A 641 48.79 23.77 15.41
CA ASP A 641 49.74 24.64 16.10
C ASP A 641 49.16 25.11 17.43
N ALA A 642 50.01 25.23 18.45
CA ALA A 642 49.59 25.47 19.82
C ALA A 642 49.35 26.97 20.10
N ALA A 643 48.10 27.39 20.23
CA ALA A 643 47.72 28.65 20.91
C ALA A 643 46.26 28.63 21.40
N SER A 644 46.01 29.30 22.53
CA SER A 644 44.71 29.56 23.20
C SER A 644 43.88 28.34 23.63
N VAL A 645 43.78 28.16 24.97
CA VAL A 645 42.87 27.22 25.65
C VAL A 645 41.84 28.04 26.43
N ASP A 646 40.56 27.96 26.06
CA ASP A 646 39.43 28.45 26.86
C ASP A 646 38.87 27.32 27.75
N PRO A 647 38.79 27.49 29.10
CA PRO A 647 38.56 26.37 30.02
C PRO A 647 37.09 26.12 30.40
N HIS A 648 36.13 26.23 29.47
CA HIS A 648 34.69 25.98 29.78
C HIS A 648 33.91 25.20 28.71
N ILE A 649 34.33 23.97 28.40
CA ILE A 649 33.47 22.96 27.75
C ILE A 649 33.69 21.60 28.46
N PRO A 650 32.64 20.96 29.01
CA PRO A 650 32.78 19.61 29.58
C PRO A 650 33.09 18.59 28.46
N PRO A 651 33.97 17.61 28.69
CA PRO A 651 34.38 16.68 27.65
C PRO A 651 33.18 15.84 27.18
N LYS A 652 32.97 15.80 25.85
CA LYS A 652 32.09 14.79 25.24
C LYS A 652 32.64 13.41 25.62
N SER A 653 31.90 12.66 26.41
CA SER A 653 32.22 11.27 26.72
C SER A 653 32.30 10.47 25.42
N LEU A 654 33.47 9.89 25.15
CA LEU A 654 33.60 8.88 24.10
C LEU A 654 32.82 7.64 24.55
N SER A 655 31.61 7.47 24.04
CA SER A 655 30.87 6.22 24.19
C SER A 655 31.61 5.10 23.46
N PRO A 656 31.85 3.94 24.11
CA PRO A 656 32.63 2.87 23.50
C PRO A 656 31.94 2.25 22.27
N HIS A 657 32.76 1.74 21.36
CA HIS A 657 32.35 1.26 20.04
C HIS A 657 31.27 0.16 20.10
N THR A 658 30.04 0.53 19.79
CA THR A 658 29.07 -0.36 19.15
C THR A 658 28.57 0.32 17.88
N SER A 659 28.41 -0.45 16.81
CA SER A 659 28.14 0.03 15.46
C SER A 659 26.76 0.70 15.32
N SER A 660 26.64 1.97 15.72
CA SER A 660 25.45 2.81 15.51
C SER A 660 25.38 3.35 14.07
N ASP A 661 25.53 2.43 13.12
CA ASP A 661 25.37 2.76 11.72
C ASP A 661 23.90 3.05 11.44
N ARG A 662 23.57 4.32 11.11
CA ARG A 662 22.19 4.72 10.84
C ARG A 662 21.58 3.80 9.76
N PRO A 663 20.32 3.36 9.92
CA PRO A 663 19.69 2.47 8.96
C PRO A 663 19.71 3.06 7.56
N MET A 664 19.81 2.19 6.55
CA MET A 664 19.93 2.65 5.18
C MET A 664 18.63 3.29 4.68
N SER A 665 18.71 4.54 4.24
CA SER A 665 17.64 5.20 3.50
C SER A 665 17.06 4.34 2.37
N VAL A 666 15.77 4.45 2.10
CA VAL A 666 15.11 3.93 0.88
C VAL A 666 15.49 4.78 -0.35
N ASP A 667 16.11 5.95 -0.14
CA ASP A 667 16.47 6.96 -1.15
C ASP A 667 15.27 7.56 -1.91
N THR A 668 14.13 7.69 -1.24
CA THR A 668 13.08 8.63 -1.67
C THR A 668 13.51 10.07 -1.39
N ASP A 669 13.03 11.02 -2.19
CA ASP A 669 13.38 12.44 -1.99
C ASP A 669 12.88 12.97 -0.64
N ALA A 670 11.75 12.44 -0.15
CA ALA A 670 11.26 12.65 1.21
C ALA A 670 12.31 12.22 2.24
N GLU A 671 12.74 10.95 2.25
CA GLU A 671 13.70 10.45 3.24
C GLU A 671 15.09 11.10 3.10
N ALA A 672 15.48 11.50 1.89
CA ALA A 672 16.68 12.28 1.66
C ALA A 672 16.61 13.69 2.27
N ALA A 673 15.42 14.30 2.36
CA ALA A 673 15.21 15.56 3.06
C ALA A 673 15.24 15.39 4.58
N PHE A 674 14.63 14.32 5.12
CA PHE A 674 14.72 13.97 6.55
C PHE A 674 16.17 13.68 6.97
N SER A 675 16.90 12.91 6.16
CA SER A 675 18.32 12.56 6.40
C SER A 675 19.24 13.78 6.45
N ARG A 676 18.93 14.84 5.68
CA ARG A 676 19.64 16.12 5.67
C ARG A 676 19.29 17.05 6.83
N GLY A 677 18.36 16.64 7.70
CA GLY A 677 17.82 17.47 8.78
C GLY A 677 16.74 18.41 8.26
N SER A 678 15.50 18.14 8.64
CA SER A 678 14.28 18.86 8.21
C SER A 678 14.14 20.29 8.76
N SER A 679 15.25 20.99 9.09
CA SER A 679 15.20 22.35 9.66
C SER A 679 14.54 23.36 8.72
N TRP A 680 14.68 23.18 7.40
CA TRP A 680 13.90 23.90 6.37
C TRP A 680 12.38 23.78 6.59
N PHE A 681 11.90 22.58 6.90
CA PHE A 681 10.46 22.28 6.97
C PHE A 681 9.84 22.84 8.26
N PHE A 682 10.61 22.84 9.36
CA PHE A 682 10.21 23.39 10.65
C PHE A 682 10.53 24.88 10.84
N LYS A 683 11.24 25.54 9.91
CA LYS A 683 11.53 26.99 9.94
C LYS A 683 10.47 27.90 9.33
N ARG A 684 9.37 27.36 8.76
CA ARG A 684 8.21 28.19 8.37
C ARG A 684 7.34 28.54 9.59
N GLY A 685 7.94 29.35 10.46
CA GLY A 685 7.35 29.94 11.66
C GLY A 685 8.35 30.97 12.19
N HIS A 686 8.12 32.24 11.86
CA HIS A 686 8.99 33.40 12.12
C HIS A 686 10.35 33.44 11.39
N ALA A 687 10.34 34.10 10.23
CA ALA A 687 11.41 35.01 9.81
C ALA A 687 10.82 36.05 8.82
N ASN A 688 10.62 37.29 9.28
CA ASN A 688 10.45 38.42 8.36
C ASN A 688 11.83 38.79 7.80
N GLY A 689 11.92 39.05 6.50
CA GLY A 689 13.15 39.49 5.84
C GLY A 689 13.55 38.60 4.67
N SER A 690 13.16 39.02 3.47
CA SER A 690 13.66 38.48 2.21
C SER A 690 15.04 39.07 1.87
N PRO A 691 16.00 38.24 1.44
CA PRO A 691 17.06 38.68 0.54
C PRO A 691 16.84 38.06 -0.85
N SER A 692 16.81 38.90 -1.88
CA SER A 692 16.77 38.48 -3.28
C SER A 692 18.08 37.80 -3.68
N PRO A 693 18.06 36.71 -4.48
CA PRO A 693 19.29 36.15 -5.04
C PRO A 693 19.80 37.02 -6.19
N ALA A 694 20.94 37.68 -5.98
CA ALA A 694 21.65 38.38 -7.04
C ALA A 694 22.29 37.40 -8.05
N SER A 695 22.51 37.89 -9.25
CA SER A 695 23.08 37.17 -10.39
C SER A 695 24.57 36.84 -10.24
N GLY A 696 24.98 35.68 -10.79
CA GLY A 696 26.27 35.52 -11.46
C GLY A 696 27.48 35.13 -10.60
N ALA A 697 27.88 33.85 -10.71
CA ALA A 697 29.26 33.41 -10.54
C ALA A 697 29.49 32.18 -11.46
N ALA A 698 30.66 32.11 -12.11
CA ALA A 698 30.87 31.22 -13.25
C ALA A 698 31.18 29.77 -12.88
N THR A 699 30.71 28.84 -13.72
CA THR A 699 31.33 27.51 -13.88
C THR A 699 32.47 27.59 -14.89
N PRO A 700 33.67 27.04 -14.61
CA PRO A 700 34.62 26.77 -15.67
C PRO A 700 34.11 25.61 -16.54
N VAL A 701 34.29 25.76 -17.84
CA VAL A 701 34.01 24.75 -18.85
C VAL A 701 35.20 23.79 -18.89
N ASP A 702 34.94 22.47 -18.76
CA ASP A 702 35.51 21.45 -19.65
C ASP A 702 35.13 20.01 -19.23
N SER A 703 34.35 19.35 -20.09
CA SER A 703 34.24 17.88 -20.26
C SER A 703 33.12 17.57 -21.26
N ALA A 704 33.19 18.19 -22.44
CA ALA A 704 32.28 17.87 -23.54
C ALA A 704 32.71 16.53 -24.18
N HIS A 705 32.26 15.40 -23.63
CA HIS A 705 32.00 14.12 -24.32
C HIS A 705 31.61 13.03 -23.29
N ASP A 706 30.39 13.10 -22.75
CA ASP A 706 29.73 11.95 -22.08
C ASP A 706 28.35 11.70 -22.73
N PRO A 707 28.24 10.76 -23.69
CA PRO A 707 26.98 10.45 -24.37
C PRO A 707 25.94 9.81 -23.43
N LEU A 708 26.33 9.42 -22.21
CA LEU A 708 25.47 8.72 -21.25
C LEU A 708 24.67 9.67 -20.36
N ARG A 709 24.79 11.00 -20.49
CA ARG A 709 24.05 11.96 -19.64
C ARG A 709 22.53 11.97 -19.84
N SER A 710 22.01 11.60 -21.02
CA SER A 710 20.56 11.65 -21.29
C SER A 710 19.89 10.27 -21.24
N PRO A 711 18.76 10.10 -20.52
CA PRO A 711 17.99 8.86 -20.52
C PRO A 711 17.42 8.49 -21.90
N ALA A 712 17.26 9.46 -22.79
CA ALA A 712 16.74 9.25 -24.15
C ALA A 712 17.77 8.57 -25.06
N ILE A 713 19.04 9.00 -25.02
CA ILE A 713 20.12 8.40 -25.84
C ILE A 713 20.35 6.95 -25.41
N ARG A 714 20.39 6.66 -24.10
CA ARG A 714 20.52 5.27 -23.59
C ARG A 714 19.39 4.37 -24.09
N ARG A 715 18.14 4.84 -24.04
CA ARG A 715 16.98 4.10 -24.55
C ARG A 715 17.15 3.78 -26.04
N LYS A 716 17.56 4.76 -26.86
CA LYS A 716 17.81 4.55 -28.29
C LYS A 716 18.87 3.46 -28.52
N TRP A 717 20.00 3.55 -27.84
CA TRP A 717 21.08 2.56 -27.91
C TRP A 717 20.63 1.15 -27.48
N THR A 718 19.84 1.04 -26.41
CA THR A 718 19.27 -0.26 -25.99
C THR A 718 18.23 -0.79 -26.97
N THR A 719 17.48 0.06 -27.67
CA THR A 719 16.54 -0.36 -28.72
C THR A 719 17.29 -0.86 -29.95
N GLU A 720 18.43 -0.28 -30.30
CA GLU A 720 19.32 -0.77 -31.37
C GLU A 720 19.91 -2.15 -31.00
N LEU A 721 20.41 -2.32 -29.77
CA LEU A 721 20.85 -3.62 -29.21
C LEU A 721 19.72 -4.67 -29.09
N LEU A 722 18.47 -4.24 -28.91
CA LEU A 722 17.28 -5.10 -28.80
C LEU A 722 16.46 -5.17 -30.10
N GLY A 723 16.95 -4.62 -31.21
CA GLY A 723 16.35 -4.78 -32.53
C GLY A 723 16.50 -6.21 -33.08
N PRO A 724 15.78 -6.57 -34.15
CA PRO A 724 16.22 -7.62 -35.06
C PRO A 724 17.41 -7.08 -35.88
N ALA A 725 18.52 -7.81 -35.91
CA ALA A 725 19.65 -7.44 -36.76
C ALA A 725 19.32 -7.80 -38.21
N SER A 726 18.94 -6.81 -39.02
CA SER A 726 18.87 -6.93 -40.47
C SER A 726 20.29 -6.80 -41.04
N THR A 727 20.85 -7.93 -41.46
CA THR A 727 22.19 -8.00 -42.06
C THR A 727 22.15 -7.55 -43.53
N GLU A 728 22.29 -6.24 -43.79
CA GLU A 728 22.57 -5.75 -45.13
C GLU A 728 23.77 -4.80 -45.14
N THR A 729 24.75 -5.15 -45.97
CA THR A 729 26.02 -4.44 -46.19
C THR A 729 25.82 -3.19 -47.03
N ARG A 730 26.32 -2.05 -46.56
CA ARG A 730 26.57 -0.84 -47.35
C ARG A 730 27.92 -0.91 -48.07
N PRO A 731 28.05 -0.38 -49.29
CA PRO A 731 29.24 0.32 -49.76
C PRO A 731 29.17 1.84 -49.42
N PRO A 732 30.31 2.57 -49.43
CA PRO A 732 30.41 3.98 -49.01
C PRO A 732 30.29 4.97 -50.18
N ASP A 733 30.06 6.25 -49.85
CA ASP A 733 30.65 7.45 -50.49
C ASP A 733 30.22 8.71 -49.67
N VAL A 734 31.15 9.49 -49.08
CA VAL A 734 31.89 10.69 -49.57
C VAL A 734 31.31 12.00 -48.96
N ASP A 735 32.22 12.93 -48.63
CA ASP A 735 32.03 14.10 -47.76
C ASP A 735 31.18 15.26 -48.32
N SER A 736 30.61 16.10 -47.44
CA SER A 736 31.08 17.51 -47.27
C SER A 736 30.23 18.42 -46.35
N SER A 737 30.92 19.03 -45.37
CA SER A 737 30.84 20.41 -44.82
C SER A 737 29.51 21.16 -44.46
N PHE A 738 29.47 21.64 -43.19
CA PHE A 738 29.12 23.00 -42.69
C PHE A 738 27.86 23.74 -43.21
N ALA A 739 26.85 24.00 -42.35
CA ALA A 739 26.63 25.22 -41.52
C ALA A 739 26.08 26.43 -42.33
N VAL A 740 25.03 27.17 -41.94
CA VAL A 740 24.82 28.05 -40.75
C VAL A 740 23.29 28.37 -40.62
N PRO A 741 22.73 28.81 -39.47
CA PRO A 741 21.28 28.92 -39.25
C PRO A 741 20.74 30.35 -39.33
N GLU A 742 19.42 30.51 -39.51
CA GLU A 742 18.71 31.78 -39.26
C GLU A 742 17.24 31.57 -38.82
N THR A 743 16.68 32.54 -38.09
CA THR A 743 15.35 32.49 -37.48
C THR A 743 14.45 33.66 -37.97
N PRO A 744 13.27 33.94 -37.37
CA PRO A 744 11.95 33.74 -37.99
C PRO A 744 11.27 35.05 -38.44
N VAL A 745 10.13 34.99 -39.16
CA VAL A 745 9.02 35.97 -39.03
C VAL A 745 7.70 35.44 -39.66
N SER A 746 6.58 35.93 -39.11
CA SER A 746 5.17 35.74 -39.46
C SER A 746 4.75 36.22 -40.87
N SER A 747 3.80 35.52 -41.53
CA SER A 747 2.48 36.10 -41.90
C SER A 747 1.59 35.11 -42.69
N GLN A 748 0.29 35.41 -42.78
CA GLN A 748 -0.78 34.57 -43.37
C GLN A 748 -1.05 34.93 -44.83
N HIS A 749 -1.49 33.98 -45.69
CA HIS A 749 -2.49 34.27 -46.74
C HIS A 749 -3.19 33.01 -47.35
N SER A 750 -4.50 32.90 -47.06
CA SER A 750 -5.65 32.50 -47.91
C SER A 750 -5.54 31.69 -49.24
N VAL A 751 -6.45 30.68 -49.38
CA VAL A 751 -7.36 30.42 -50.57
C VAL A 751 -6.70 29.82 -51.85
N ARG A 752 -7.19 28.78 -52.58
CA ARG A 752 -8.36 27.83 -52.55
C ARG A 752 -8.08 26.58 -53.49
N PRO A 753 -9.03 25.73 -54.01
CA PRO A 753 -8.83 24.26 -53.91
C PRO A 753 -9.10 23.34 -55.15
N ARG A 754 -8.89 22.01 -54.95
CA ARG A 754 -9.60 20.86 -55.60
C ARG A 754 -9.27 20.56 -57.09
N PRO A 755 -9.59 19.36 -57.65
CA PRO A 755 -10.61 18.37 -57.23
C PRO A 755 -10.18 16.89 -57.10
N ARG A 756 -11.14 16.04 -56.67
CA ARG A 756 -11.15 14.57 -56.77
C ARG A 756 -12.47 14.13 -57.41
N SER A 757 -12.42 13.18 -58.35
CA SER A 757 -13.56 12.37 -58.83
C SER A 757 -14.03 11.42 -57.71
N ALA A 758 -15.32 11.28 -57.39
CA ALA A 758 -16.39 10.65 -58.18
C ALA A 758 -16.13 9.15 -58.45
N SER A 759 -16.96 8.16 -58.13
CA SER A 759 -18.16 7.96 -57.26
C SER A 759 -18.90 6.76 -57.85
N PHE A 760 -19.25 5.72 -57.09
CA PHE A 760 -20.26 4.75 -57.54
C PHE A 760 -21.07 4.20 -56.37
N LEU A 761 -22.38 4.02 -56.61
CA LEU A 761 -23.38 3.34 -55.79
C LEU A 761 -23.75 3.96 -54.42
N SER A 762 -24.41 5.12 -54.49
CA SER A 762 -25.47 5.48 -53.54
C SER A 762 -26.82 5.56 -54.25
N ARG A 763 -27.65 4.51 -54.12
CA ARG A 763 -29.10 4.53 -54.45
C ARG A 763 -29.75 3.22 -54.01
N LEU A 764 -30.64 3.29 -53.02
CA LEU A 764 -31.99 2.68 -53.00
C LEU A 764 -32.68 3.03 -51.66
N ARG A 765 -33.97 3.36 -51.74
CA ARG A 765 -34.89 3.68 -50.62
C ARG A 765 -36.32 3.30 -51.08
N PRO A 766 -37.35 3.26 -50.21
CA PRO A 766 -38.02 1.99 -49.88
C PRO A 766 -39.51 1.94 -50.30
N LYS A 767 -40.15 0.76 -50.18
CA LYS A 767 -41.62 0.64 -50.10
C LYS A 767 -42.10 -0.55 -49.25
N SER A 768 -43.18 -0.30 -48.50
CA SER A 768 -44.27 -1.21 -48.08
C SER A 768 -43.96 -2.50 -47.30
N PHE A 769 -44.45 -2.59 -46.05
CA PHE A 769 -45.73 -3.27 -45.74
C PHE A 769 -46.26 -2.83 -44.36
N SER A 770 -47.53 -3.12 -44.07
CA SER A 770 -48.31 -2.55 -42.95
C SER A 770 -48.96 -3.62 -42.06
N ASN A 771 -49.60 -3.13 -40.98
CA ASN A 771 -50.58 -3.81 -40.11
C ASN A 771 -50.06 -4.70 -38.96
N LEU A 772 -50.18 -4.19 -37.73
CA LEU A 772 -51.03 -4.84 -36.70
C LEU A 772 -51.45 -3.82 -35.62
N SER A 773 -52.59 -4.05 -34.98
CA SER A 773 -53.45 -3.03 -34.36
C SER A 773 -53.45 -3.00 -32.81
N LEU A 774 -53.73 -1.80 -32.26
CA LEU A 774 -54.05 -1.54 -30.84
C LEU A 774 -55.42 -2.16 -30.44
N PRO A 775 -55.66 -2.43 -29.14
CA PRO A 775 -56.40 -1.49 -28.27
C PRO A 775 -55.92 -1.50 -26.77
N PHE A 776 -56.33 -0.65 -25.81
CA PHE A 776 -57.17 0.57 -25.81
C PHE A 776 -56.83 1.51 -24.62
N THR A 777 -56.73 2.82 -24.88
CA THR A 777 -57.28 4.01 -24.15
C THR A 777 -57.38 4.12 -22.62
N GLY A 778 -57.04 5.32 -22.13
CA GLY A 778 -57.55 5.93 -20.89
C GLY A 778 -57.34 7.45 -20.89
N GLU A 779 -58.42 8.23 -21.11
CA GLU A 779 -58.46 9.71 -21.03
C GLU A 779 -58.20 10.23 -19.58
N MET A 780 -58.03 11.52 -19.25
CA MET A 780 -58.78 12.70 -19.72
C MET A 780 -58.22 14.05 -19.19
N LYS A 781 -58.31 15.14 -19.99
CA LYS A 781 -58.53 16.60 -19.67
C LYS A 781 -57.77 17.28 -18.48
N ARG A 782 -57.44 18.58 -18.39
CA ARG A 782 -57.56 19.88 -19.13
C ARG A 782 -56.83 20.95 -18.24
N PRO A 783 -56.86 22.29 -18.48
CA PRO A 783 -56.97 23.08 -19.71
C PRO A 783 -55.94 24.25 -19.78
N SER A 784 -56.17 25.13 -20.78
CA SER A 784 -55.91 26.59 -20.78
C SER A 784 -54.47 27.12 -20.86
N ARG A 785 -54.36 28.15 -21.70
CA ARG A 785 -53.16 28.85 -22.15
C ARG A 785 -53.54 30.32 -22.21
N GLU A 786 -52.83 31.17 -21.48
CA GLU A 786 -52.91 32.61 -21.67
C GLU A 786 -51.51 33.21 -21.52
N SER A 787 -51.23 34.18 -22.37
CA SER A 787 -49.89 34.74 -22.63
C SER A 787 -49.67 36.04 -21.87
N ASN A 788 -48.44 36.29 -21.46
CA ASN A 788 -47.85 37.64 -21.59
C ASN A 788 -46.33 37.56 -21.57
N ASP A 789 -45.70 38.22 -22.54
CA ASP A 789 -44.26 38.37 -22.66
C ASP A 789 -43.74 39.46 -21.71
N VAL A 790 -42.66 39.16 -20.97
CA VAL A 790 -41.61 40.15 -20.65
C VAL A 790 -40.27 39.42 -20.72
N ALA A 791 -39.35 39.95 -21.52
CA ALA A 791 -38.00 39.41 -21.68
C ALA A 791 -37.10 39.76 -20.50
N GLU A 792 -36.13 38.89 -20.15
CA GLU A 792 -34.81 39.33 -19.71
C GLU A 792 -33.74 38.21 -19.74
N HIS A 793 -32.52 38.64 -20.06
CA HIS A 793 -31.21 38.05 -19.75
C HIS A 793 -30.92 36.54 -19.92
N ALA A 794 -30.28 36.21 -21.04
CA ALA A 794 -29.35 35.09 -21.12
C ALA A 794 -27.99 35.47 -20.49
N TRP A 795 -27.58 34.77 -19.43
CA TRP A 795 -26.21 34.79 -18.89
C TRP A 795 -25.64 33.36 -18.83
N SER A 796 -24.34 33.26 -19.06
CA SER A 796 -23.60 32.03 -19.36
C SER A 796 -23.62 30.98 -18.25
N SER A 797 -23.76 29.72 -18.63
CA SER A 797 -23.42 28.57 -17.79
C SER A 797 -21.93 28.23 -17.94
N ASP A 798 -21.09 28.73 -17.05
CA ASP A 798 -19.74 28.22 -16.84
C ASP A 798 -19.69 27.52 -15.47
N SER A 799 -19.53 26.20 -15.49
CA SER A 799 -19.33 25.39 -14.30
C SER A 799 -18.44 24.20 -14.63
N SER A 800 -17.16 24.50 -14.90
CA SER A 800 -16.10 23.50 -14.84
C SER A 800 -15.87 23.10 -13.39
N SER A 801 -15.98 21.80 -13.10
CA SER A 801 -15.39 21.19 -11.91
C SER A 801 -14.84 19.83 -12.29
N ASP A 802 -13.51 19.75 -12.34
CA ASP A 802 -12.76 18.55 -12.70
C ASP A 802 -12.94 17.45 -11.64
N ASP A 803 -13.40 16.27 -12.07
CA ASP A 803 -13.19 15.02 -11.34
C ASP A 803 -12.16 14.18 -12.10
N ASP A 804 -10.95 14.11 -11.54
CA ASP A 804 -9.75 13.56 -12.16
C ASP A 804 -9.78 12.01 -12.16
N PHE A 805 -10.28 11.43 -13.25
CA PHE A 805 -10.32 9.98 -13.45
C PHE A 805 -8.91 9.40 -13.70
N GLY A 806 -8.26 8.95 -12.63
CA GLY A 806 -7.00 8.20 -12.67
C GLY A 806 -7.04 7.05 -13.68
N ALA A 807 -6.21 7.17 -14.72
CA ALA A 807 -6.25 6.30 -15.90
C ALA A 807 -5.57 4.94 -15.67
N GLU A 808 -6.37 3.89 -15.42
CA GLU A 808 -5.88 2.51 -15.47
C GLU A 808 -6.92 1.50 -16.02
N ASP A 809 -7.79 1.93 -16.94
CA ASP A 809 -8.64 0.99 -17.70
C ASP A 809 -9.05 1.50 -19.10
N ARG A 810 -8.05 1.87 -19.93
CA ARG A 810 -8.28 2.20 -21.34
C ARG A 810 -7.08 1.96 -22.28
N ARG A 811 -6.67 0.69 -22.40
CA ARG A 811 -5.93 0.18 -23.58
C ARG A 811 -6.53 -1.13 -24.09
N GLN A 812 -7.77 -1.06 -24.58
CA GLN A 812 -8.26 -2.08 -25.50
C GLN A 812 -7.47 -1.99 -26.81
N LEU A 813 -6.77 -3.07 -27.14
CA LEU A 813 -6.08 -3.24 -28.41
C LEU A 813 -7.11 -3.28 -29.54
N ARG A 814 -6.91 -2.46 -30.58
CA ARG A 814 -7.58 -2.66 -31.87
C ARG A 814 -6.98 -3.92 -32.51
N TYR A 815 -7.74 -5.01 -32.51
CA TYR A 815 -7.49 -6.12 -33.43
C TYR A 815 -7.96 -5.70 -34.84
N PRO A 816 -7.16 -5.88 -35.89
CA PRO A 816 -7.69 -5.98 -37.24
C PRO A 816 -8.33 -7.37 -37.40
N SER A 817 -9.64 -7.41 -37.66
CA SER A 817 -10.34 -8.61 -38.10
C SER A 817 -9.93 -8.93 -39.54
N VAL A 818 -9.24 -10.06 -39.74
CA VAL A 818 -9.03 -10.64 -41.07
C VAL A 818 -9.74 -11.98 -41.12
N THR A 819 -10.93 -11.98 -41.70
CA THR A 819 -11.62 -13.16 -42.20
C THR A 819 -11.71 -13.03 -43.71
N ASN A 820 -10.78 -13.66 -44.43
CA ASN A 820 -10.97 -14.02 -45.83
C ASN A 820 -10.61 -15.51 -45.93
N PHE A 821 -11.63 -16.32 -46.18
CA PHE A 821 -11.46 -17.63 -46.80
C PHE A 821 -11.53 -17.41 -48.31
N ASP A 822 -10.63 -18.04 -49.05
CA ASP A 822 -10.86 -18.49 -50.42
C ASP A 822 -10.15 -19.85 -50.58
N PRO A 823 -10.67 -20.77 -51.42
CA PRO A 823 -10.20 -22.15 -51.49
C PRO A 823 -9.08 -22.32 -52.52
N LEU A 824 -8.17 -23.27 -52.25
CA LEU A 824 -7.25 -23.82 -53.25
C LEU A 824 -7.06 -25.33 -52.99
N ASP A 825 -7.68 -26.12 -53.87
CA ASP A 825 -7.17 -27.32 -54.53
C ASP A 825 -6.17 -28.21 -53.77
N ASP A 826 -6.67 -29.34 -53.25
CA ASP A 826 -5.89 -30.55 -52.99
C ASP A 826 -6.27 -31.61 -54.05
N ASP A 827 -5.37 -31.84 -55.02
CA ASP A 827 -5.40 -33.01 -55.92
C ASP A 827 -4.29 -34.00 -55.51
N ASP A 828 -4.65 -35.29 -55.49
CA ASP A 828 -3.78 -36.49 -55.48
C ASP A 828 -2.52 -36.55 -54.59
N PHE A 829 -2.51 -37.46 -53.60
CA PHE A 829 -2.02 -38.83 -53.88
C PHE A 829 -2.42 -39.87 -52.83
N GLN A 830 -2.32 -41.14 -53.22
CA GLN A 830 -2.91 -42.33 -52.59
C GLN A 830 -2.12 -42.95 -51.41
N SER A 831 -2.81 -43.86 -50.72
CA SER A 831 -2.33 -45.01 -49.91
C SER A 831 -1.61 -44.73 -48.57
N GLY A 832 -1.74 -45.60 -47.56
CA GLY A 832 -2.52 -46.85 -47.47
C GLY A 832 -2.62 -47.36 -46.03
N GLU A 833 -3.44 -48.41 -45.85
CA GLU A 833 -3.74 -49.08 -44.57
C GLU A 833 -2.53 -49.75 -43.91
N GLU A 834 -2.52 -49.81 -42.57
CA GLU A 834 -2.38 -51.10 -41.85
C GLU A 834 -2.80 -50.96 -40.37
N GLU A 835 -3.55 -51.95 -39.87
CA GLU A 835 -3.90 -52.12 -38.45
C GLU A 835 -2.84 -52.96 -37.71
N VAL A 836 -2.45 -52.56 -36.48
CA VAL A 836 -2.41 -53.40 -35.24
C VAL A 836 -2.51 -52.47 -34.02
#